data_AF-A0A8H4PC54-F1
#
_entry.id   AF-A0A8H4PC54-F1
#
_cell.length_a   1.000
_cell.length_b   1.000
_cell.length_c   1.000
_cell.angle_alpha   90.00
_cell.angle_beta   90.00
_cell.angle_gamma   90.00
#
_symmetry.space_group_name_H-M   'P 1'
#
loop_
_entity.id
_entity.type
_entity.pdbx_description
1 polymer ?
#
loop_
_entity_poly.entity_id
_entity_poly.type
_entity_poly.pdbx_seq_one_letter_code
_entity_poly.pdbx_strand_id
1 'polypeptide(L)'
;MSSNARPGIAVTIGDVNVGVGATAIIGTNQVGSTLETEQQIAKDCKNTLFVSKPSSVRAELISFKGDLVQGTCEWIRHNDTYQSWLQANDSQLLWISGGPGRGKTMLSIFLTHELETLASHSSALVLYVFCGDKSHSTEIAILRSLLYQILDKSPTMAKHATAVRERSGHTLTSRQDLWRIFVHMMHDPELGPILCLIDGLDECYPESTRWFLQNLKPIFDKGLPSTKRPPQSFKLAIVSRDMPGLRCYPRLDLDSKASIALDVVRVIDAKIEEHEIFSEIDSYFIKEVKQTLMRRSDGTFLWVGFAIRELLLAETKTEMRHVLEAMPQGLDAFYARILLRIKEYWRRDIARLLRWVIHARRSLTAPELAGALTVDIQTIRDLVTMSGSLLTWGKEEISTRKPHKKFVSLSSSSEGHDESGRSAFREYFEPKVKLLHASVSDFLRGEAENGIQVPDEFRINGEKTEFEMAQRCLDAVETGFSDPKQPDLGHYTFLSYAARFWAEHARRCGTHINRLWDKKLTFFQSNDPRSVRLEWWLKYRKSREFHNSGDTNISLLLVCSALGLLPWVGKLLQERQNIDYEDALGFTALDYALQAGYVSVAQLLVDHGASLTRAIKGQGGSRTIHLAMQLGPELAGPLLNKALARCSLNPLKRWFWFRDVGLERSLFQEAVDQGNEKFVKMLLDKGAILDSEIASMVFRAALGRDKSSALVELLLKNGADANSRNPIGQTALHEVLRSSDYGKDYQKAKVLVDHGADVNARDEKGQTLLFDFWIHQNQDNVKFLLDHGADVNARDKNSQTPLFRMVPYQHISVIRLLIERGADVEVKDDKGTTLLQWAVLNRRVGIAEALLQHGADPNRRNDKGMTPLYLNGTMGPDDGFSIGARASVMAELLIKWGATSEAG
;
A
#
# COMPACT_ATOMS: atom_id res chain seq x y z
N MET A 1 32.03 55.43 -13.32
CA MET A 1 33.02 54.85 -12.39
C MET A 1 32.69 53.40 -12.17
N SER A 2 33.73 52.57 -12.10
CA SER A 2 33.77 51.12 -11.92
C SER A 2 33.06 50.66 -10.64
N SER A 3 32.82 49.39 -10.31
CA SER A 3 33.57 48.17 -10.63
C SER A 3 32.85 46.93 -10.07
N ASN A 4 32.94 45.84 -10.85
CA ASN A 4 33.23 44.44 -10.45
C ASN A 4 32.25 43.62 -9.59
N ALA A 5 31.59 42.63 -10.24
CA ALA A 5 31.86 41.19 -10.01
C ALA A 5 31.31 40.32 -11.17
N ARG A 6 32.05 39.25 -11.50
CA ARG A 6 31.93 38.38 -12.70
C ARG A 6 30.75 37.38 -12.66
N PRO A 7 30.36 36.80 -13.83
CA PRO A 7 29.14 36.00 -13.97
C PRO A 7 29.35 34.50 -13.66
N GLY A 8 28.38 33.92 -12.96
CA GLY A 8 28.24 32.48 -12.77
C GLY A 8 27.73 31.78 -14.03
N ILE A 9 28.33 30.64 -14.31
CA ILE A 9 28.07 29.76 -15.45
C ILE A 9 26.63 29.23 -15.39
N ALA A 10 25.87 29.50 -16.44
CA ALA A 10 24.56 28.91 -16.68
C ALA A 10 24.73 27.45 -17.14
N VAL A 11 24.16 26.50 -16.39
CA VAL A 11 23.90 25.14 -16.85
C VAL A 11 22.44 25.09 -17.28
N THR A 12 22.23 25.05 -18.58
CA THR A 12 20.93 24.90 -19.24
C THR A 12 20.44 23.45 -19.08
N ILE A 13 19.36 23.26 -18.33
CA ILE A 13 18.53 22.05 -18.36
C ILE A 13 17.22 22.45 -19.03
N GLY A 14 16.86 21.76 -20.12
CA GLY A 14 15.73 22.09 -20.99
C GLY A 14 14.38 22.14 -20.28
N ASP A 15 13.79 23.33 -20.32
CA ASP A 15 12.37 23.68 -20.49
C ASP A 15 11.28 22.85 -19.79
N VAL A 16 11.14 23.07 -18.48
CA VAL A 16 9.89 23.66 -17.94
C VAL A 16 10.26 24.80 -17.00
N ASN A 17 9.82 26.00 -17.38
CA ASN A 17 9.96 27.24 -16.62
C ASN A 17 9.17 27.12 -15.29
N VAL A 18 9.84 26.78 -14.19
CA VAL A 18 9.32 27.06 -12.84
C VAL A 18 10.08 28.28 -12.36
N GLY A 19 9.43 29.43 -12.45
CA GLY A 19 9.96 30.69 -11.93
C GLY A 19 10.30 30.57 -10.45
N VAL A 20 11.42 31.18 -10.08
CA VAL A 20 11.88 31.34 -8.70
C VAL A 20 10.78 32.05 -7.91
N GLY A 21 10.12 31.31 -7.01
CA GLY A 21 9.03 31.80 -6.16
C GLY A 21 7.68 31.08 -6.35
N ALA A 22 7.63 29.76 -6.16
CA ALA A 22 6.37 29.07 -5.83
C ALA A 22 6.40 28.69 -4.35
N THR A 23 5.79 29.56 -3.57
CA THR A 23 5.55 29.50 -2.14
C THR A 23 4.77 28.25 -1.75
N ALA A 24 4.99 27.79 -0.51
CA ALA A 24 4.10 26.91 0.22
C ALA A 24 2.63 27.28 0.01
N ILE A 25 1.76 26.29 -0.23
CA ILE A 25 0.32 26.51 0.00
C ILE A 25 0.10 26.35 1.50
N ILE A 26 0.28 27.46 2.22
CA ILE A 26 -0.49 27.73 3.43
C ILE A 26 -1.85 28.28 2.96
N GLY A 27 -2.91 27.55 3.32
CA GLY A 27 -4.24 28.10 3.63
C GLY A 27 -5.11 28.53 2.46
N THR A 28 -6.39 28.14 2.51
CA THR A 28 -7.52 29.08 2.69
C THR A 28 -8.84 28.33 2.56
N ASN A 29 -9.74 28.60 3.52
CA ASN A 29 -11.17 28.37 3.37
C ASN A 29 -11.63 29.11 2.11
N GLN A 30 -11.88 28.39 1.02
CA GLN A 30 -12.78 28.83 -0.03
C GLN A 30 -13.78 27.73 -0.28
N VAL A 31 -15.06 28.11 -0.17
CA VAL A 31 -16.24 27.29 -0.38
C VAL A 31 -16.36 26.99 -1.88
N GLY A 32 -15.49 26.10 -2.38
CA GLY A 32 -15.78 25.28 -3.55
C GLY A 32 -16.62 24.09 -3.09
N SER A 33 -17.54 23.62 -3.93
CA SER A 33 -18.37 22.46 -3.60
C SER A 33 -17.44 21.30 -3.20
N THR A 34 -17.72 20.64 -2.06
CA THR A 34 -16.88 19.54 -1.51
C THR A 34 -16.58 18.46 -2.55
N LEU A 35 -17.51 18.26 -3.49
CA LEU A 35 -17.39 17.30 -4.59
C LEU A 35 -16.29 17.65 -5.61
N GLU A 36 -16.11 18.93 -5.96
CA GLU A 36 -15.08 19.36 -6.93
C GLU A 36 -13.67 19.21 -6.36
N THR A 37 -13.52 19.39 -5.04
CA THR A 37 -12.22 19.22 -4.35
C THR A 37 -11.85 17.73 -4.27
N GLU A 38 -12.80 16.85 -3.97
CA GLU A 38 -12.60 15.40 -3.91
C GLU A 38 -12.26 14.79 -5.26
N GLN A 39 -12.92 15.22 -6.34
CA GLN A 39 -12.60 14.77 -7.70
C GLN A 39 -11.18 15.14 -8.13
N GLN A 40 -10.71 16.34 -7.76
CA GLN A 40 -9.36 16.78 -8.07
C GLN A 40 -8.31 15.99 -7.27
N ILE A 41 -8.54 15.74 -5.98
CA ILE A 41 -7.66 14.91 -5.14
C ILE A 41 -7.61 13.47 -5.67
N ALA A 42 -8.75 12.90 -6.05
CA ALA A 42 -8.83 11.56 -6.64
C ALA A 42 -8.05 11.49 -7.96
N LYS A 43 -8.15 12.53 -8.80
CA LYS A 43 -7.39 12.64 -10.06
C LYS A 43 -5.89 12.69 -9.82
N ASP A 44 -5.44 13.46 -8.84
CA ASP A 44 -4.02 13.56 -8.49
C ASP A 44 -3.50 12.24 -7.92
N CYS A 45 -4.27 11.57 -7.05
CA CYS A 45 -3.95 10.23 -6.56
C CYS A 45 -3.85 9.21 -7.72
N LYS A 46 -4.81 9.21 -8.65
CA LYS A 46 -4.77 8.32 -9.82
C LYS A 46 -3.52 8.54 -10.68
N ASN A 47 -3.10 9.79 -10.88
CA ASN A 47 -1.88 10.10 -11.63
C ASN A 47 -0.62 9.55 -10.95
N THR A 48 -0.59 9.50 -9.61
CA THR A 48 0.55 8.95 -8.86
C THR A 48 0.63 7.42 -8.84
N LEU A 49 -0.45 6.71 -9.18
CA LEU A 49 -0.45 5.24 -9.18
C LEU A 49 0.26 4.66 -10.42
N PHE A 50 0.55 5.45 -11.46
CA PHE A 50 1.28 5.06 -12.67
C PHE A 50 0.81 3.72 -13.29
N VAL A 51 -0.50 3.53 -13.45
CA VAL A 51 -1.10 2.31 -14.03
C VAL A 51 -1.79 2.60 -15.35
N SER A 52 -1.66 1.68 -16.31
CA SER A 52 -2.53 1.63 -17.49
C SER A 52 -3.99 1.44 -17.08
N LYS A 53 -4.93 2.08 -17.78
CA LYS A 53 -6.36 1.91 -17.50
C LYS A 53 -6.77 0.45 -17.65
N PRO A 54 -7.41 -0.18 -16.65
CA PRO A 54 -7.79 -1.60 -16.73
C PRO A 54 -8.71 -1.93 -17.92
N SER A 55 -9.57 -0.99 -18.33
CA SER A 55 -10.38 -1.13 -19.54
C SER A 55 -9.55 -1.17 -20.82
N SER A 56 -8.43 -0.44 -20.89
CA SER A 56 -7.48 -0.51 -21.99
C SER A 56 -6.73 -1.84 -21.99
N VAL A 57 -6.35 -2.36 -20.83
CA VAL A 57 -5.72 -3.70 -20.70
C VAL A 57 -6.67 -4.79 -21.21
N ARG A 58 -7.96 -4.72 -20.83
CA ARG A 58 -8.99 -5.64 -21.33
C ARG A 58 -9.16 -5.55 -22.85
N ALA A 59 -9.23 -4.33 -23.40
CA ALA A 59 -9.35 -4.12 -24.85
C ALA A 59 -8.12 -4.65 -25.61
N GLU A 60 -6.92 -4.45 -25.05
CA GLU A 60 -5.68 -4.99 -25.61
C GLU A 60 -5.71 -6.53 -25.63
N LEU A 61 -6.14 -7.16 -24.53
CA LEU A 61 -6.29 -8.62 -24.44
C LEU A 61 -7.27 -9.17 -25.46
N ILE A 62 -8.43 -8.53 -25.64
CA ILE A 62 -9.41 -8.90 -26.68
C ILE A 62 -8.76 -8.76 -28.08
N SER A 63 -8.09 -7.65 -28.35
CA SER A 63 -7.39 -7.43 -29.63
C SER A 63 -6.26 -8.43 -29.92
N PHE A 64 -5.70 -9.06 -28.88
CA PHE A 64 -4.60 -10.01 -28.98
C PHE A 64 -5.08 -11.46 -29.05
N LYS A 65 -6.09 -11.82 -28.25
CA LYS A 65 -6.62 -13.19 -28.16
C LYS A 65 -7.72 -13.48 -29.19
N GLY A 66 -8.37 -12.44 -29.72
CA GLY A 66 -9.55 -12.53 -30.58
C GLY A 66 -10.84 -12.32 -29.81
N ASP A 67 -11.93 -12.08 -30.54
CA ASP A 67 -13.25 -11.89 -29.95
C ASP A 67 -13.80 -13.20 -29.36
N LEU A 68 -14.69 -13.05 -28.38
CA LEU A 68 -15.37 -14.19 -27.77
C LEU A 68 -16.34 -14.81 -28.77
N VAL A 69 -16.16 -16.10 -29.09
CA VAL A 69 -17.07 -16.82 -29.98
C VAL A 69 -18.45 -16.93 -29.34
N GLN A 70 -19.49 -16.64 -30.12
CA GLN A 70 -20.87 -16.61 -29.63
C GLN A 70 -21.26 -17.94 -28.95
N GLY A 71 -21.87 -17.83 -27.78
CA GLY A 71 -22.31 -18.96 -26.97
C GLY A 71 -21.21 -19.61 -26.12
N THR A 72 -19.93 -19.28 -26.28
CA THR A 72 -18.91 -19.84 -25.39
C THR A 72 -19.03 -19.28 -23.96
N CYS A 73 -18.55 -20.03 -22.96
CA CYS A 73 -18.58 -19.68 -21.53
C CYS A 73 -19.98 -19.58 -20.87
N GLU A 74 -21.09 -19.67 -21.61
CA GLU A 74 -22.45 -19.47 -21.06
C GLU A 74 -22.86 -20.53 -20.03
N TRP A 75 -22.25 -21.72 -20.09
CA TRP A 75 -22.49 -22.80 -19.14
C TRP A 75 -22.22 -22.38 -17.68
N ILE A 76 -21.36 -21.37 -17.45
CA ILE A 76 -21.03 -20.90 -16.09
C ILE A 76 -22.25 -20.32 -15.37
N ARG A 77 -23.22 -19.77 -16.14
CA ARG A 77 -24.48 -19.23 -15.59
C ARG A 77 -25.29 -20.30 -14.87
N HIS A 78 -25.13 -21.57 -15.24
CA HIS A 78 -25.85 -22.69 -14.65
C HIS A 78 -24.98 -23.55 -13.73
N ASN A 79 -23.75 -23.10 -13.43
CA ASN A 79 -22.85 -23.83 -12.56
C ASN A 79 -23.19 -23.58 -11.08
N ASP A 80 -23.46 -24.66 -10.34
CA ASP A 80 -23.86 -24.58 -8.93
C ASP A 80 -22.84 -23.86 -8.04
N THR A 81 -21.54 -24.11 -8.24
CA THR A 81 -20.47 -23.47 -7.47
C THR A 81 -20.40 -21.97 -7.73
N TYR A 82 -20.52 -21.55 -9.01
CA TYR A 82 -20.55 -20.14 -9.38
C TYR A 82 -21.79 -19.44 -8.82
N GLN A 83 -22.97 -20.05 -8.95
CA GLN A 83 -24.21 -19.50 -8.43
C GLN A 83 -24.21 -19.39 -6.91
N SER A 84 -23.68 -20.41 -6.21
CA SER A 84 -23.52 -20.35 -4.75
C SER A 84 -22.61 -19.21 -4.30
N TRP A 85 -21.52 -18.93 -5.03
CA TRP A 85 -20.64 -17.81 -4.74
C TRP A 85 -21.30 -16.46 -5.03
N LEU A 86 -22.02 -16.35 -6.16
CA LEU A 86 -22.68 -15.13 -6.59
C LEU A 86 -23.86 -14.75 -5.66
N GLN A 87 -24.59 -15.73 -5.12
CA GLN A 87 -25.74 -15.53 -4.24
C GLN A 87 -25.39 -15.42 -2.75
N ALA A 88 -24.13 -15.66 -2.38
CA ALA A 88 -23.70 -15.56 -0.99
C ALA A 88 -23.87 -14.14 -0.42
N ASN A 89 -24.36 -14.03 0.82
CA ASN A 89 -24.46 -12.73 1.51
C ASN A 89 -23.16 -12.33 2.21
N ASP A 90 -22.29 -13.29 2.50
CA ASP A 90 -20.99 -13.08 3.14
C ASP A 90 -19.86 -12.89 2.11
N SER A 91 -18.73 -12.36 2.58
CA SER A 91 -17.52 -12.25 1.77
C SER A 91 -16.95 -13.63 1.48
N GLN A 92 -16.81 -13.97 0.19
CA GLN A 92 -16.36 -15.28 -0.26
C GLN A 92 -15.31 -15.19 -1.38
N LEU A 93 -14.38 -16.16 -1.37
CA LEU A 93 -13.41 -16.35 -2.43
C LEU A 93 -13.78 -17.59 -3.26
N LEU A 94 -13.91 -17.42 -4.57
CA LEU A 94 -14.05 -18.50 -5.55
C LEU A 94 -12.74 -18.68 -6.31
N TRP A 95 -12.27 -19.92 -6.41
CA TRP A 95 -11.10 -20.25 -7.22
C TRP A 95 -11.51 -20.96 -8.50
N ILE A 96 -11.21 -20.36 -9.65
CA ILE A 96 -11.41 -20.96 -10.97
C ILE A 96 -10.05 -21.45 -11.47
N SER A 97 -9.87 -22.76 -11.52
CA SER A 97 -8.61 -23.39 -11.90
C SER A 97 -8.67 -23.95 -13.31
N GLY A 98 -7.57 -23.87 -14.06
CA GLY A 98 -7.43 -24.66 -15.27
C GLY A 98 -6.01 -24.75 -15.79
N GLY A 99 -5.71 -25.84 -16.48
CA GLY A 99 -4.46 -26.05 -17.19
C GLY A 99 -4.18 -25.01 -18.30
N PRO A 100 -2.99 -25.07 -18.91
CA PRO A 100 -2.62 -24.12 -19.95
C PRO A 100 -3.52 -24.24 -21.19
N GLY A 101 -3.93 -23.11 -21.76
CA GLY A 101 -4.74 -23.08 -23.00
C GLY A 101 -6.22 -23.49 -22.83
N ARG A 102 -6.72 -23.66 -21.60
CA ARG A 102 -8.11 -24.02 -21.26
C ARG A 102 -9.14 -22.87 -21.34
N GLY A 103 -8.77 -21.72 -21.90
CA GLY A 103 -9.70 -20.60 -22.06
C GLY A 103 -9.90 -19.70 -20.84
N LYS A 104 -9.08 -19.83 -19.79
CA LYS A 104 -9.13 -19.00 -18.56
C LYS A 104 -9.35 -17.50 -18.82
N THR A 105 -8.46 -16.86 -19.58
CA THR A 105 -8.57 -15.43 -19.86
C THR A 105 -9.83 -15.06 -20.65
N MET A 106 -10.31 -15.92 -21.56
CA MET A 106 -11.57 -15.67 -22.28
C MET A 106 -12.78 -15.78 -21.35
N LEU A 107 -12.76 -16.76 -20.43
CA LEU A 107 -13.75 -16.85 -19.35
C LEU A 107 -13.70 -15.62 -18.44
N SER A 108 -12.51 -15.14 -18.10
CA SER A 108 -12.35 -13.92 -17.30
C SER A 108 -12.90 -12.69 -18.01
N ILE A 109 -12.71 -12.56 -19.32
CA ILE A 109 -13.31 -11.49 -20.14
C ILE A 109 -14.85 -11.60 -20.12
N PHE A 110 -15.40 -12.80 -20.34
CA PHE A 110 -16.84 -13.06 -20.27
C PHE A 110 -17.42 -12.71 -18.89
N LEU A 111 -16.80 -13.20 -17.81
CA LEU A 111 -17.21 -12.94 -16.44
C LEU A 111 -17.15 -11.46 -16.10
N THR A 112 -16.15 -10.73 -16.58
CA THR A 112 -16.07 -9.29 -16.33
C THR A 112 -17.29 -8.58 -16.91
N HIS A 113 -17.70 -8.91 -18.12
CA HIS A 113 -18.89 -8.32 -18.75
C HIS A 113 -20.18 -8.74 -18.05
N GLU A 114 -20.28 -10.01 -17.64
CA GLU A 114 -21.43 -10.55 -16.92
C GLU A 114 -21.60 -9.87 -15.55
N LEU A 115 -20.52 -9.75 -14.77
CA LEU A 115 -20.52 -9.05 -13.48
C LEU A 115 -20.82 -7.55 -13.65
N GLU A 116 -20.30 -6.88 -14.68
CA GLU A 116 -20.65 -5.48 -14.99
C GLU A 116 -22.14 -5.32 -15.31
N THR A 117 -22.74 -6.29 -16.01
CA THR A 117 -24.18 -6.30 -16.35
C THR A 117 -25.06 -6.57 -15.12
N LEU A 118 -24.62 -7.42 -14.21
CA LEU A 118 -25.29 -7.64 -12.92
C LEU A 118 -25.17 -6.41 -12.00
N ALA A 119 -24.03 -5.75 -12.04
CA ALA A 119 -23.75 -4.54 -11.28
C ALA A 119 -24.47 -3.30 -11.83
N SER A 120 -24.93 -3.26 -13.08
CA SER A 120 -25.76 -2.13 -13.53
C SER A 120 -27.15 -2.12 -12.87
N HIS A 121 -27.59 -3.27 -12.33
CA HIS A 121 -28.87 -3.44 -11.65
C HIS A 121 -28.73 -3.51 -10.11
N SER A 122 -27.51 -3.42 -9.58
CA SER A 122 -27.21 -3.46 -8.14
C SER A 122 -26.22 -2.34 -7.77
N SER A 123 -26.14 -1.89 -6.51
CA SER A 123 -25.15 -0.88 -6.10
C SER A 123 -23.72 -1.45 -5.93
N ALA A 124 -23.41 -2.56 -6.61
CA ALA A 124 -22.16 -3.29 -6.45
C ALA A 124 -21.02 -2.72 -7.30
N LEU A 125 -19.84 -2.58 -6.71
CA LEU A 125 -18.62 -2.15 -7.38
C LEU A 125 -17.89 -3.34 -8.02
N VAL A 126 -17.75 -3.33 -9.34
CA VAL A 126 -16.98 -4.36 -10.07
C VAL A 126 -15.53 -3.91 -10.26
N LEU A 127 -14.59 -4.75 -9.84
CA LEU A 127 -13.15 -4.56 -9.99
C LEU A 127 -12.55 -5.75 -10.76
N TYR A 128 -11.58 -5.51 -11.63
CA TYR A 128 -10.89 -6.61 -12.32
C TYR A 128 -9.40 -6.33 -12.58
N VAL A 129 -8.59 -7.38 -12.55
CA VAL A 129 -7.14 -7.31 -12.83
C VAL A 129 -6.75 -8.48 -13.72
N PHE A 130 -6.04 -8.18 -14.81
CA PHE A 130 -5.46 -9.19 -15.71
C PHE A 130 -3.95 -9.20 -15.56
N CYS A 131 -3.42 -10.22 -14.88
CA CYS A 131 -2.00 -10.42 -14.67
C CYS A 131 -1.47 -11.23 -15.88
N GLY A 132 -1.13 -10.54 -16.98
CA GLY A 132 -0.72 -11.21 -18.23
C GLY A 132 0.45 -10.57 -18.97
N ASP A 133 0.85 -9.34 -18.59
CA ASP A 133 2.08 -8.72 -19.06
C ASP A 133 3.07 -8.63 -17.90
N LYS A 134 4.37 -8.83 -18.15
CA LYS A 134 5.41 -8.83 -17.10
C LYS A 134 5.47 -7.50 -16.32
N SER A 135 4.86 -6.44 -16.83
CA SER A 135 4.64 -5.14 -16.16
C SER A 135 3.63 -5.22 -15.00
N HIS A 136 2.72 -6.19 -14.99
CA HIS A 136 1.69 -6.40 -13.97
C HIS A 136 1.95 -7.60 -13.05
N SER A 137 3.13 -8.22 -13.12
CA SER A 137 3.49 -9.43 -12.36
C SER A 137 3.84 -9.20 -10.87
N THR A 138 3.44 -8.08 -10.26
CA THR A 138 3.75 -7.76 -8.84
C THR A 138 2.49 -7.44 -8.05
N GLU A 139 2.54 -7.67 -6.74
CA GLU A 139 1.47 -7.32 -5.80
C GLU A 139 1.20 -5.81 -5.80
N ILE A 140 2.24 -5.01 -6.02
CA ILE A 140 2.14 -3.55 -6.15
C ILE A 140 1.31 -3.17 -7.38
N ALA A 141 1.54 -3.82 -8.52
CA ALA A 141 0.78 -3.55 -9.74
C ALA A 141 -0.70 -3.93 -9.59
N ILE A 142 -0.99 -5.07 -8.95
CA ILE A 142 -2.36 -5.49 -8.61
C ILE A 142 -3.01 -4.42 -7.73
N LEU A 143 -2.37 -4.04 -6.62
CA LEU A 143 -2.92 -3.06 -5.68
C LEU A 143 -3.14 -1.69 -6.32
N ARG A 144 -2.19 -1.20 -7.12
CA ARG A 144 -2.35 0.06 -7.84
C ARG A 144 -3.51 0.00 -8.82
N SER A 145 -3.71 -1.13 -9.51
CA SER A 145 -4.84 -1.34 -10.42
C SER A 145 -6.19 -1.33 -9.70
N LEU A 146 -6.28 -2.02 -8.55
CA LEU A 146 -7.48 -2.05 -7.72
C LEU A 146 -7.81 -0.65 -7.17
N LEU A 147 -6.81 0.03 -6.59
CA LEU A 147 -6.96 1.39 -6.07
C LEU A 147 -7.35 2.38 -7.16
N TYR A 148 -6.75 2.27 -8.35
CA TYR A 148 -7.11 3.11 -9.48
C TYR A 148 -8.60 2.96 -9.83
N GLN A 149 -9.12 1.73 -9.90
CA GLN A 149 -10.52 1.47 -10.23
C GLN A 149 -11.48 1.95 -9.14
N ILE A 150 -11.13 1.76 -7.87
CA ILE A 150 -11.91 2.27 -6.73
C ILE A 150 -11.99 3.80 -6.81
N LEU A 151 -10.87 4.49 -7.02
CA LEU A 151 -10.84 5.95 -7.12
C LEU A 151 -11.50 6.48 -8.39
N ASP A 152 -11.54 5.70 -9.47
CA ASP A 152 -12.20 6.07 -10.71
C ASP A 152 -13.71 6.02 -10.59
N LYS A 153 -14.24 4.98 -9.92
CA LYS A 153 -15.68 4.76 -9.73
C LYS A 153 -16.24 5.45 -8.47
N SER A 154 -15.41 5.69 -7.46
CA SER A 154 -15.77 6.29 -6.17
C SER A 154 -14.73 7.33 -5.72
N PRO A 155 -14.75 8.56 -6.27
CA PRO A 155 -13.76 9.60 -5.98
C PRO A 155 -13.66 9.99 -4.48
N THR A 156 -14.75 9.88 -3.72
CA THR A 156 -14.81 10.17 -2.28
C THR A 156 -13.81 9.34 -1.46
N MET A 157 -13.43 8.17 -1.97
CA MET A 157 -12.45 7.28 -1.32
C MET A 157 -11.03 7.86 -1.25
N ALA A 158 -10.75 8.93 -2.01
CA ALA A 158 -9.43 9.58 -2.01
C ALA A 158 -9.01 10.08 -0.61
N LYS A 159 -9.97 10.34 0.28
CA LYS A 159 -9.75 10.68 1.71
C LYS A 159 -8.84 9.67 2.44
N HIS A 160 -8.90 8.38 2.07
CA HIS A 160 -8.08 7.34 2.67
C HIS A 160 -6.62 7.37 2.17
N ALA A 161 -6.41 7.79 0.92
CA ALA A 161 -5.07 7.93 0.35
C ALA A 161 -4.34 9.16 0.90
N THR A 162 -5.04 10.28 1.07
CA THR A 162 -4.47 11.51 1.66
C THR A 162 -4.11 11.31 3.13
N ALA A 163 -4.98 10.66 3.91
CA ALA A 163 -4.71 10.37 5.32
C ALA A 163 -3.45 9.51 5.54
N VAL A 164 -3.13 8.59 4.63
CA VAL A 164 -1.89 7.80 4.70
C VAL A 164 -0.68 8.64 4.31
N ARG A 165 -0.80 9.48 3.26
CA ARG A 165 0.27 10.38 2.81
C ARG A 165 0.69 11.40 3.87
N GLU A 166 -0.28 11.96 4.60
CA GLU A 166 -0.04 12.90 5.71
C GLU A 166 0.66 12.23 6.90
N ARG A 167 0.46 10.92 7.10
CA ARG A 167 1.10 10.14 8.17
C ARG A 167 2.52 9.70 7.84
N SER A 168 2.79 9.32 6.59
CA SER A 168 4.07 8.71 6.20
C SER A 168 5.12 9.71 5.70
N GLY A 169 4.74 10.94 5.36
CA GLY A 169 5.68 11.98 4.87
C GLY A 169 6.35 11.67 3.53
N HIS A 170 6.00 10.54 2.88
CA HIS A 170 6.61 10.03 1.66
C HIS A 170 5.55 9.70 0.58
N THR A 171 6.01 9.51 -0.66
CA THR A 171 5.19 9.15 -1.84
C THR A 171 4.46 7.80 -1.64
N LEU A 172 3.24 7.67 -2.19
CA LEU A 172 2.33 6.50 -2.10
C LEU A 172 2.83 5.25 -2.86
N THR A 173 4.08 4.83 -2.66
CA THR A 173 4.75 3.84 -3.51
C THR A 173 5.08 2.52 -2.83
N SER A 174 5.02 2.45 -1.49
CA SER A 174 5.29 1.23 -0.71
C SER A 174 4.15 0.21 -0.79
N ARG A 175 4.49 -1.08 -0.89
CA ARG A 175 3.48 -2.18 -0.92
C ARG A 175 2.61 -2.20 0.34
N GLN A 176 3.18 -1.87 1.51
CA GLN A 176 2.43 -1.85 2.77
C GLN A 176 1.46 -0.67 2.81
N ASP A 177 1.85 0.49 2.28
CA ASP A 177 0.98 1.67 2.26
C ASP A 177 -0.18 1.48 1.28
N LEU A 178 0.09 0.96 0.08
CA LEU A 178 -0.95 0.63 -0.90
C LEU A 178 -1.96 -0.38 -0.33
N TRP A 179 -1.48 -1.40 0.37
CA TRP A 179 -2.35 -2.38 1.02
C TRP A 179 -3.18 -1.78 2.15
N ARG A 180 -2.58 -0.93 2.99
CA ARG A 180 -3.31 -0.22 4.06
C ARG A 180 -4.42 0.66 3.49
N ILE A 181 -4.13 1.41 2.42
CA ILE A 181 -5.13 2.23 1.74
C ILE A 181 -6.25 1.36 1.21
N PHE A 182 -5.90 0.26 0.52
CA PHE A 182 -6.87 -0.68 0.00
C PHE A 182 -7.78 -1.22 1.11
N VAL A 183 -7.20 -1.72 2.22
CA VAL A 183 -7.99 -2.23 3.36
C VAL A 183 -8.87 -1.15 3.98
N HIS A 184 -8.40 0.09 4.15
CA HIS A 184 -9.22 1.18 4.68
C HIS A 184 -10.40 1.52 3.76
N MET A 185 -10.18 1.59 2.44
CA MET A 185 -11.27 1.79 1.48
C MET A 185 -12.28 0.65 1.53
N MET A 186 -11.81 -0.60 1.63
CA MET A 186 -12.66 -1.78 1.74
C MET A 186 -13.49 -1.82 3.04
N HIS A 187 -13.08 -1.11 4.09
CA HIS A 187 -13.84 -1.02 5.35
C HIS A 187 -14.74 0.23 5.42
N ASP A 188 -14.71 1.09 4.41
CA ASP A 188 -15.59 2.25 4.33
C ASP A 188 -16.98 1.80 3.85
N PRO A 189 -18.05 2.02 4.63
CA PRO A 189 -19.41 1.63 4.24
C PRO A 189 -19.89 2.32 2.96
N GLU A 190 -19.34 3.48 2.60
CA GLU A 190 -19.71 4.21 1.37
C GLU A 190 -19.37 3.45 0.09
N LEU A 191 -18.41 2.51 0.13
CA LEU A 191 -17.95 1.79 -1.05
C LEU A 191 -18.96 0.74 -1.55
N GLY A 192 -19.88 0.28 -0.69
CA GLY A 192 -20.89 -0.72 -1.03
C GLY A 192 -20.35 -2.13 -1.28
N PRO A 193 -21.19 -3.08 -1.76
CA PRO A 193 -20.79 -4.44 -2.13
C PRO A 193 -19.74 -4.46 -3.23
N ILE A 194 -18.79 -5.40 -3.19
CA ILE A 194 -17.68 -5.45 -4.15
C ILE A 194 -17.58 -6.82 -4.81
N LEU A 195 -17.53 -6.83 -6.14
CA LEU A 195 -17.30 -8.00 -6.98
C LEU A 195 -15.93 -7.84 -7.64
N CYS A 196 -14.97 -8.69 -7.30
CA CYS A 196 -13.61 -8.58 -7.82
C CYS A 196 -13.17 -9.84 -8.56
N LEU A 197 -12.55 -9.67 -9.73
CA LEU A 197 -11.99 -10.74 -10.54
C LEU A 197 -10.47 -10.52 -10.73
N ILE A 198 -9.64 -11.52 -10.42
CA ILE A 198 -8.20 -11.48 -10.69
C ILE A 198 -7.83 -12.66 -11.59
N ASP A 199 -7.46 -12.38 -12.83
CA ASP A 199 -6.97 -13.34 -13.81
C ASP A 199 -5.44 -13.41 -13.78
N GLY A 200 -4.89 -14.63 -13.84
CA GLY A 200 -3.45 -14.86 -14.02
C GLY A 200 -2.59 -14.60 -12.79
N LEU A 201 -3.11 -14.74 -11.56
CA LEU A 201 -2.31 -14.53 -10.34
C LEU A 201 -1.08 -15.47 -10.26
N ASP A 202 -1.12 -16.60 -10.95
CA ASP A 202 0.01 -17.52 -11.15
C ASP A 202 1.14 -16.95 -12.04
N GLU A 203 0.85 -15.92 -12.83
CA GLU A 203 1.82 -15.21 -13.70
C GLU A 203 2.57 -14.09 -12.96
N CYS A 204 2.23 -13.82 -11.70
CA CYS A 204 2.96 -12.92 -10.82
C CYS A 204 4.19 -13.58 -10.19
N TYR A 205 5.11 -12.78 -9.66
CA TYR A 205 6.26 -13.31 -8.94
C TYR A 205 5.84 -14.16 -7.72
N PRO A 206 6.48 -15.31 -7.47
CA PRO A 206 6.10 -16.17 -6.36
C PRO A 206 6.09 -15.48 -4.99
N GLU A 207 7.02 -14.55 -4.75
CA GLU A 207 7.07 -13.74 -3.53
C GLU A 207 5.87 -12.80 -3.42
N SER A 208 5.56 -12.08 -4.51
CA SER A 208 4.39 -11.20 -4.63
C SER A 208 3.09 -11.95 -4.39
N THR A 209 2.92 -13.09 -5.05
CA THR A 209 1.73 -13.93 -4.94
C THR A 209 1.57 -14.49 -3.54
N ARG A 210 2.65 -15.00 -2.93
CA ARG A 210 2.63 -15.48 -1.55
C ARG A 210 2.24 -14.37 -0.58
N TRP A 211 2.85 -13.20 -0.72
CA TRP A 211 2.54 -12.05 0.11
C TRP A 211 1.08 -11.61 -0.04
N PHE A 212 0.58 -11.52 -1.27
CA PHE A 212 -0.80 -11.11 -1.55
C PHE A 212 -1.83 -12.08 -0.97
N LEU A 213 -1.64 -13.39 -1.17
CA LEU A 213 -2.51 -14.43 -0.62
C LEU A 213 -2.49 -14.47 0.92
N GLN A 214 -1.32 -14.29 1.54
CA GLN A 214 -1.20 -14.21 2.99
C GLN A 214 -1.97 -13.03 3.58
N ASN A 215 -1.98 -11.90 2.88
CA ASN A 215 -2.72 -10.70 3.30
C ASN A 215 -4.22 -10.78 2.99
N LEU A 216 -4.64 -11.54 1.98
CA LEU A 216 -6.06 -11.81 1.69
C LEU A 216 -6.70 -12.79 2.67
N LYS A 217 -5.94 -13.77 3.19
CA LYS A 217 -6.47 -14.83 4.06
C LYS A 217 -7.33 -14.31 5.22
N PRO A 218 -6.94 -13.27 5.99
CA PRO A 218 -7.76 -12.74 7.08
C PRO A 218 -9.12 -12.16 6.66
N ILE A 219 -9.30 -11.81 5.39
CA ILE A 219 -10.56 -11.25 4.87
C ILE A 219 -11.60 -12.35 4.64
N PHE A 220 -11.17 -13.55 4.26
CA PHE A 220 -12.05 -14.66 3.85
C PHE A 220 -12.08 -15.84 4.83
N ASP A 221 -11.11 -15.92 5.75
CA ASP A 221 -11.02 -17.02 6.72
C ASP A 221 -12.13 -16.89 7.78
N LYS A 222 -13.07 -17.83 7.74
CA LYS A 222 -14.22 -17.89 8.66
C LYS A 222 -13.81 -18.08 10.13
N GLY A 223 -12.61 -18.59 10.41
CA GLY A 223 -12.08 -18.84 11.75
C GLY A 223 -11.36 -17.66 12.43
N LEU A 224 -11.18 -16.52 11.74
CA LEU A 224 -10.51 -15.33 12.29
C LEU A 224 -11.50 -14.24 12.75
N PRO A 225 -11.11 -13.33 13.68
CA PRO A 225 -11.99 -12.30 14.24
C PRO A 225 -12.63 -11.39 13.17
N SER A 226 -13.91 -11.05 13.35
CA SER A 226 -14.71 -10.28 12.38
C SER A 226 -14.19 -8.86 12.09
N THR A 227 -13.32 -8.30 12.95
CA THR A 227 -12.79 -6.94 12.85
C THR A 227 -11.90 -6.68 11.63
N LYS A 228 -11.47 -7.74 10.93
CA LYS A 228 -10.67 -7.64 9.70
C LYS A 228 -11.47 -7.84 8.42
N ARG A 229 -12.75 -8.22 8.53
CA ARG A 229 -13.60 -8.41 7.37
C ARG A 229 -14.29 -7.09 7.04
N PRO A 230 -14.37 -6.73 5.75
CA PRO A 230 -15.11 -5.55 5.36
C PRO A 230 -16.58 -5.72 5.79
N PRO A 231 -17.23 -4.66 6.30
CA PRO A 231 -18.63 -4.72 6.72
C PRO A 231 -19.59 -4.98 5.54
N GLN A 232 -19.20 -4.57 4.32
CA GLN A 232 -19.84 -4.93 3.07
C GLN A 232 -19.44 -6.32 2.55
N SER A 233 -20.29 -6.94 1.73
CA SER A 233 -19.95 -8.19 1.05
C SER A 233 -18.84 -7.97 0.02
N PHE A 234 -17.71 -8.65 0.19
CA PHE A 234 -16.61 -8.67 -0.78
C PHE A 234 -16.49 -10.07 -1.39
N LYS A 235 -16.80 -10.18 -2.67
CA LYS A 235 -16.71 -11.44 -3.43
C LYS A 235 -15.52 -11.36 -4.37
N LEU A 236 -14.58 -12.29 -4.22
CA LEU A 236 -13.37 -12.36 -5.02
C LEU A 236 -13.32 -13.66 -5.81
N ALA A 237 -13.24 -13.59 -7.13
CA ALA A 237 -12.93 -14.71 -8.00
C ALA A 237 -11.47 -14.62 -8.45
N ILE A 238 -10.69 -15.67 -8.21
CA ILE A 238 -9.31 -15.77 -8.71
C ILE A 238 -9.29 -16.83 -9.80
N VAL A 239 -8.90 -16.44 -11.01
CA VAL A 239 -8.72 -17.33 -12.17
C VAL A 239 -7.24 -17.58 -12.34
N SER A 240 -6.81 -18.82 -12.15
CA SER A 240 -5.39 -19.17 -12.17
C SER A 240 -5.16 -20.62 -12.58
N ARG A 241 -3.90 -21.02 -12.68
CA ARG A 241 -3.52 -22.44 -12.64
C ARG A 241 -3.61 -23.00 -11.21
N ASP A 242 -3.22 -24.27 -11.04
CA ASP A 242 -3.11 -24.88 -9.72
C ASP A 242 -2.19 -24.07 -8.80
N MET A 243 -2.73 -23.65 -7.66
CA MET A 243 -2.04 -22.82 -6.68
C MET A 243 -2.29 -23.37 -5.28
N PRO A 244 -1.25 -23.87 -4.57
CA PRO A 244 -1.41 -24.48 -3.25
C PRO A 244 -2.12 -23.60 -2.24
N GLY A 245 -1.90 -22.28 -2.28
CA GLY A 245 -2.51 -21.31 -1.37
C GLY A 245 -4.01 -21.08 -1.56
N LEU A 246 -4.61 -21.59 -2.64
CA LEU A 246 -6.04 -21.44 -2.96
C LEU A 246 -6.85 -22.73 -2.78
N ARG A 247 -6.19 -23.88 -2.57
CA ARG A 247 -6.84 -25.19 -2.46
C ARG A 247 -7.83 -25.34 -1.29
N CYS A 248 -7.81 -24.41 -0.32
CA CYS A 248 -8.74 -24.39 0.80
C CYS A 248 -10.06 -23.67 0.52
N TYR A 249 -10.24 -23.09 -0.67
CA TYR A 249 -11.45 -22.37 -1.09
C TYR A 249 -12.28 -23.17 -2.10
N PRO A 250 -13.58 -22.86 -2.27
CA PRO A 250 -14.40 -23.46 -3.33
C PRO A 250 -13.73 -23.37 -4.70
N ARG A 251 -13.70 -24.50 -5.43
CA ARG A 251 -12.98 -24.65 -6.70
C ARG A 251 -13.95 -24.96 -7.84
N LEU A 252 -13.83 -24.21 -8.94
CA LEU A 252 -14.40 -24.53 -10.24
C LEU A 252 -13.28 -25.01 -11.17
N ASP A 253 -13.34 -26.27 -11.60
CA ASP A 253 -12.28 -26.90 -12.39
C ASP A 253 -12.58 -26.94 -13.90
N LEU A 254 -11.84 -26.12 -14.64
CA LEU A 254 -11.90 -26.04 -16.09
C LEU A 254 -11.29 -27.28 -16.78
N ASP A 255 -10.46 -28.06 -16.09
CA ASP A 255 -9.91 -29.28 -16.70
C ASP A 255 -10.95 -30.42 -16.81
N SER A 256 -12.17 -30.24 -16.27
CA SER A 256 -13.27 -31.18 -16.44
C SER A 256 -13.81 -31.19 -17.88
N LYS A 257 -13.84 -32.38 -18.50
CA LYS A 257 -14.12 -32.54 -19.94
C LYS A 257 -15.54 -32.12 -20.36
N ALA A 258 -16.52 -32.21 -19.47
CA ALA A 258 -17.92 -31.99 -19.80
C ALA A 258 -18.25 -30.52 -20.13
N SER A 259 -17.68 -29.57 -19.37
CA SER A 259 -18.01 -28.14 -19.50
C SER A 259 -17.32 -27.46 -20.68
N ILE A 260 -16.10 -27.90 -21.03
CA ILE A 260 -15.28 -27.27 -22.08
C ILE A 260 -15.48 -27.87 -23.47
N ALA A 261 -15.91 -29.13 -23.57
CA ALA A 261 -16.02 -29.82 -24.86
C ALA A 261 -16.91 -29.05 -25.86
N LEU A 262 -18.05 -28.54 -25.42
CA LEU A 262 -18.98 -27.77 -26.26
C LEU A 262 -18.39 -26.44 -26.72
N ASP A 263 -17.69 -25.73 -25.83
CA ASP A 263 -17.04 -24.46 -26.17
C ASP A 263 -15.94 -24.68 -27.22
N VAL A 264 -15.19 -25.78 -27.12
CA VAL A 264 -14.15 -26.13 -28.11
C VAL A 264 -14.77 -26.41 -29.47
N VAL A 265 -15.92 -27.09 -29.54
CA VAL A 265 -16.65 -27.30 -30.81
C VAL A 265 -17.03 -25.97 -31.44
N ARG A 266 -17.63 -25.06 -30.65
CA ARG A 266 -18.04 -23.72 -31.13
C ARG A 266 -16.86 -22.91 -31.66
N VAL A 267 -15.70 -22.98 -30.98
CA VAL A 267 -14.48 -22.29 -31.44
C VAL A 267 -13.92 -22.92 -32.72
N ILE A 268 -13.97 -24.24 -32.87
CA ILE A 268 -13.55 -24.91 -34.11
C ILE A 268 -14.46 -24.48 -35.27
N ASP A 269 -15.78 -24.48 -35.05
CA ASP A 269 -16.77 -24.09 -36.06
C ASP A 269 -16.55 -22.64 -36.51
N ALA A 270 -16.48 -21.70 -35.57
CA ALA A 270 -16.24 -20.29 -35.87
C ALA A 270 -14.94 -20.07 -36.64
N LYS A 271 -13.83 -20.71 -36.23
CA LYS A 271 -12.54 -20.54 -36.92
C LYS A 271 -12.49 -21.16 -38.32
N ILE A 272 -13.29 -22.19 -38.57
CA ILE A 272 -13.42 -22.76 -39.92
C ILE A 272 -14.26 -21.82 -40.79
N GLU A 273 -15.33 -21.25 -40.25
CA GLU A 273 -16.21 -20.30 -40.95
C GLU A 273 -15.51 -18.95 -41.23
N GLU A 274 -14.58 -18.53 -40.39
CA GLU A 274 -13.76 -17.32 -40.56
C GLU A 274 -12.86 -17.34 -41.81
N HIS A 275 -12.57 -18.51 -42.39
CA HIS A 275 -11.60 -18.65 -43.46
C HIS A 275 -12.21 -19.25 -44.74
N GLU A 276 -12.20 -18.45 -45.81
CA GLU A 276 -12.79 -18.79 -47.12
C GLU A 276 -12.28 -20.11 -47.70
N ILE A 277 -11.01 -20.47 -47.44
CA ILE A 277 -10.41 -21.72 -47.95
C ILE A 277 -11.19 -22.98 -47.54
N PHE A 278 -11.87 -22.96 -46.39
CA PHE A 278 -12.67 -24.10 -45.93
C PHE A 278 -14.05 -24.17 -46.59
N SER A 279 -14.53 -23.06 -47.18
CA SER A 279 -15.79 -23.03 -47.92
C SER A 279 -15.68 -23.70 -49.30
N GLU A 280 -14.46 -23.76 -49.85
CA GLU A 280 -14.15 -24.39 -51.14
C GLU A 280 -13.94 -25.91 -51.04
N ILE A 281 -13.91 -26.46 -49.81
CA ILE A 281 -13.65 -27.88 -49.54
C ILE A 281 -14.97 -28.62 -49.30
N ASP A 282 -15.03 -29.89 -49.72
CA ASP A 282 -16.23 -30.71 -49.54
C ASP A 282 -16.61 -30.90 -48.06
N SER A 283 -17.92 -30.93 -47.81
CA SER A 283 -18.51 -31.01 -46.48
C SER A 283 -18.09 -32.26 -45.69
N TYR A 284 -17.76 -33.35 -46.37
CA TYR A 284 -17.28 -34.58 -45.73
C TYR A 284 -15.88 -34.37 -45.14
N PHE A 285 -14.95 -33.79 -45.89
CA PHE A 285 -13.62 -33.49 -45.37
C PHE A 285 -13.64 -32.43 -44.27
N ILE A 286 -14.51 -31.41 -44.36
CA ILE A 286 -14.69 -30.45 -43.25
C ILE A 286 -15.15 -31.14 -41.96
N LYS A 287 -16.06 -32.13 -42.07
CA LYS A 287 -16.47 -32.94 -40.92
C LYS A 287 -15.31 -33.75 -40.35
N GLU A 288 -14.46 -34.32 -41.20
CA GLU A 288 -13.24 -35.04 -40.81
C GLU A 288 -12.25 -34.12 -40.07
N VAL A 289 -12.02 -32.91 -40.57
CA VAL A 289 -11.21 -31.87 -39.92
C VAL A 289 -11.78 -31.54 -38.55
N LYS A 290 -13.07 -31.19 -38.45
CA LYS A 290 -13.74 -30.85 -37.18
C LYS A 290 -13.61 -31.96 -36.14
N GLN A 291 -13.89 -33.21 -36.52
CA GLN A 291 -13.79 -34.37 -35.62
C GLN A 291 -12.35 -34.62 -35.16
N THR A 292 -11.37 -34.46 -36.04
CA THR A 292 -9.97 -34.67 -35.72
C THR A 292 -9.43 -33.58 -34.79
N LEU A 293 -9.76 -32.32 -35.07
CA LEU A 293 -9.41 -31.19 -34.21
C LEU A 293 -10.03 -31.33 -32.81
N MET A 294 -11.31 -31.68 -32.73
CA MET A 294 -11.95 -31.96 -31.44
C MET A 294 -11.21 -33.04 -30.66
N ARG A 295 -10.97 -34.20 -31.28
CA ARG A 295 -10.34 -35.35 -30.62
C ARG A 295 -8.91 -35.06 -30.16
N ARG A 296 -8.10 -34.43 -31.01
CA ARG A 296 -6.67 -34.21 -30.75
C ARG A 296 -6.37 -32.97 -29.91
N SER A 297 -7.30 -32.02 -29.84
CA SER A 297 -7.16 -30.84 -28.96
C SER A 297 -7.17 -31.20 -27.47
N ASP A 298 -7.75 -32.34 -27.09
CA ASP A 298 -8.02 -32.74 -25.70
C ASP A 298 -8.62 -31.61 -24.84
N GLY A 299 -9.42 -30.72 -25.45
CA GLY A 299 -10.04 -29.58 -24.75
C GLY A 299 -9.15 -28.33 -24.63
N THR A 300 -8.06 -28.22 -25.41
CA THR A 300 -7.14 -27.08 -25.38
C THR A 300 -7.40 -26.13 -26.55
N PHE A 301 -8.01 -24.96 -26.29
CA PHE A 301 -8.31 -23.95 -27.30
C PHE A 301 -7.06 -23.41 -28.01
N LEU A 302 -5.96 -23.25 -27.27
CA LEU A 302 -4.69 -22.79 -27.83
C LEU A 302 -4.16 -23.75 -28.90
N TRP A 303 -4.28 -25.06 -28.65
CA TRP A 303 -3.90 -26.10 -29.61
C TRP A 303 -4.73 -25.98 -30.89
N VAL A 304 -6.05 -25.75 -30.79
CA VAL A 304 -6.92 -25.55 -31.96
C VAL A 304 -6.45 -24.35 -32.79
N GLY A 305 -6.06 -23.26 -32.13
CA GLY A 305 -5.50 -22.10 -32.82
C GLY A 305 -4.22 -22.40 -33.61
N PHE A 306 -3.31 -23.21 -33.07
CA PHE A 306 -2.10 -23.62 -33.78
C PHE A 306 -2.39 -24.62 -34.90
N ALA A 307 -3.25 -25.58 -34.65
CA ALA A 307 -3.67 -26.58 -35.62
C ALA A 307 -4.28 -25.92 -36.87
N ILE A 308 -5.20 -24.97 -36.69
CA ILE A 308 -5.82 -24.26 -37.82
C ILE A 308 -4.78 -23.44 -38.58
N ARG A 309 -3.87 -22.73 -37.88
CA ARG A 309 -2.78 -22.00 -38.56
C ARG A 309 -1.89 -22.92 -39.40
N GLU A 310 -1.56 -24.12 -38.93
CA GLU A 310 -0.80 -25.08 -39.75
C GLU A 310 -1.61 -25.58 -40.95
N LEU A 311 -2.91 -25.81 -40.80
CA LEU A 311 -3.77 -26.22 -41.92
C LEU A 311 -3.87 -25.13 -43.00
N LEU A 312 -3.92 -23.86 -42.59
CA LEU A 312 -3.96 -22.72 -43.52
C LEU A 312 -2.65 -22.53 -44.31
N LEU A 313 -1.55 -23.17 -43.92
CA LEU A 313 -0.29 -23.14 -44.66
C LEU A 313 -0.25 -24.19 -45.79
N ALA A 314 -1.18 -25.13 -45.82
CA ALA A 314 -1.25 -26.12 -46.89
C ALA A 314 -1.99 -25.53 -48.10
N GLU A 315 -1.41 -25.67 -49.29
CA GLU A 315 -1.95 -25.12 -50.54
C GLU A 315 -2.94 -26.08 -51.19
N THR A 316 -2.84 -27.37 -50.88
CA THR A 316 -3.70 -28.40 -51.45
C THR A 316 -4.46 -29.21 -50.40
N LYS A 317 -5.61 -29.78 -50.80
CA LYS A 317 -6.38 -30.71 -49.95
C LYS A 317 -5.55 -31.93 -49.50
N THR A 318 -4.65 -32.42 -50.35
CA THR A 318 -3.79 -33.56 -50.03
C THR A 318 -2.77 -33.19 -48.96
N GLU A 319 -2.15 -32.01 -49.08
CA GLU A 319 -1.26 -31.47 -48.04
C GLU A 319 -2.00 -31.23 -46.72
N MET A 320 -3.22 -30.66 -46.76
CA MET A 320 -4.04 -30.48 -45.57
C MET A 320 -4.30 -31.82 -44.87
N ARG A 321 -4.62 -32.88 -45.63
CA ARG A 321 -4.81 -34.23 -45.07
C ARG A 321 -3.54 -34.75 -44.41
N HIS A 322 -2.38 -34.61 -45.04
CA HIS A 322 -1.10 -35.00 -44.43
C HIS A 322 -0.77 -34.20 -43.16
N VAL A 323 -1.04 -32.90 -43.15
CA VAL A 323 -0.88 -32.06 -41.95
C VAL A 323 -1.80 -32.52 -40.83
N LEU A 324 -3.07 -32.80 -41.16
CA LEU A 324 -4.08 -33.29 -40.21
C LEU A 324 -3.71 -34.66 -39.62
N GLU A 325 -3.26 -35.59 -40.47
CA GLU A 325 -2.81 -36.94 -40.06
C GLU A 325 -1.58 -36.87 -39.14
N ALA A 326 -0.61 -36.00 -39.45
CA ALA A 326 0.63 -35.82 -38.69
C ALA A 326 0.49 -34.94 -37.43
N MET A 327 -0.71 -34.45 -37.12
CA MET A 327 -0.93 -33.47 -36.05
C MET A 327 -0.87 -34.12 -34.65
N PRO A 328 0.01 -33.70 -33.73
CA PRO A 328 0.13 -34.34 -32.43
C PRO A 328 -1.08 -34.05 -31.52
N GLN A 329 -1.42 -34.98 -30.63
CA GLN A 329 -2.45 -34.77 -29.60
C GLN A 329 -1.88 -33.95 -28.44
N GLY A 330 -2.63 -32.94 -27.99
CA GLY A 330 -2.24 -32.11 -26.85
C GLY A 330 -1.13 -31.10 -27.15
N LEU A 331 -0.95 -30.16 -26.22
CA LEU A 331 -0.10 -28.97 -26.42
C LEU A 331 1.41 -29.28 -26.35
N ASP A 332 1.82 -30.18 -25.46
CA ASP A 332 3.23 -30.52 -25.23
C ASP A 332 3.85 -31.22 -26.43
N ALA A 333 3.15 -32.22 -26.99
CA ALA A 333 3.58 -32.89 -28.20
C ALA A 333 3.59 -31.93 -29.41
N PHE A 334 2.71 -30.93 -29.43
CA PHE A 334 2.74 -29.85 -30.42
C PHE A 334 3.99 -28.98 -30.31
N TYR A 335 4.36 -28.57 -29.09
CA TYR A 335 5.60 -27.80 -28.87
C TYR A 335 6.86 -28.61 -29.20
N ALA A 336 6.91 -29.88 -28.81
CA ALA A 336 8.01 -30.78 -29.17
C ALA A 336 8.21 -30.84 -30.70
N ARG A 337 7.12 -30.97 -31.46
CA ARG A 337 7.15 -30.98 -32.93
C ARG A 337 7.70 -29.67 -33.50
N ILE A 338 7.33 -28.51 -32.95
CA ILE A 338 7.89 -27.21 -33.37
C ILE A 338 9.41 -27.19 -33.14
N LEU A 339 9.86 -27.58 -31.94
CA LEU A 339 11.29 -27.57 -31.59
C LEU A 339 12.12 -28.54 -32.46
N LEU A 340 11.57 -29.71 -32.78
CA LEU A 340 12.25 -30.71 -33.61
C LEU A 340 12.43 -30.24 -35.07
N ARG A 341 11.51 -29.41 -35.59
CA ARG A 341 11.59 -28.81 -36.94
C ARG A 341 12.65 -27.70 -37.03
N ILE A 342 13.09 -27.14 -35.91
CA ILE A 342 14.17 -26.15 -35.90
C ILE A 342 15.47 -26.84 -36.35
N LYS A 343 16.09 -26.29 -37.39
CA LYS A 343 17.37 -26.78 -37.92
C LYS A 343 18.46 -26.75 -36.84
N GLU A 344 19.29 -27.79 -36.78
CA GLU A 344 20.25 -28.04 -35.69
C GLU A 344 21.14 -26.83 -35.39
N TYR A 345 21.65 -26.16 -36.42
CA TYR A 345 22.52 -25.00 -36.26
C TYR A 345 21.85 -23.80 -35.55
N TRP A 346 20.52 -23.63 -35.66
CA TRP A 346 19.79 -22.55 -34.98
C TRP A 346 19.39 -22.91 -33.54
N ARG A 347 19.38 -24.20 -33.17
CA ARG A 347 18.81 -24.66 -31.89
C ARG A 347 19.49 -24.00 -30.71
N ARG A 348 20.82 -23.88 -30.73
CA ARG A 348 21.60 -23.29 -29.64
C ARG A 348 21.26 -21.82 -29.40
N ASP A 349 21.12 -21.02 -30.46
CA ASP A 349 20.85 -19.58 -30.34
C ASP A 349 19.39 -19.31 -29.98
N ILE A 350 18.44 -20.06 -30.56
CA ILE A 350 17.03 -19.98 -30.16
C ILE A 350 16.86 -20.41 -28.70
N ALA A 351 17.57 -21.44 -28.24
CA ALA A 351 17.55 -21.84 -26.83
C ALA A 351 18.08 -20.74 -25.91
N ARG A 352 19.16 -20.04 -26.29
CA ARG A 352 19.67 -18.88 -25.54
C ARG A 352 18.65 -17.74 -25.51
N LEU A 353 18.00 -17.44 -26.63
CA LEU A 353 16.94 -16.43 -26.73
C LEU A 353 15.76 -16.79 -25.83
N LEU A 354 15.27 -18.03 -25.91
CA LEU A 354 14.17 -18.53 -25.07
C LEU A 354 14.51 -18.42 -23.58
N ARG A 355 15.73 -18.79 -23.17
CA ARG A 355 16.20 -18.61 -21.79
C ARG A 355 16.00 -17.17 -21.32
N TRP A 356 16.46 -16.17 -22.08
CA TRP A 356 16.27 -14.74 -21.79
C TRP A 356 14.80 -14.33 -21.77
N VAL A 357 14.01 -14.70 -22.77
CA VAL A 357 12.58 -14.37 -22.80
C VAL A 357 11.83 -14.97 -21.61
N ILE A 358 12.22 -16.16 -21.14
CA ILE A 358 11.55 -16.88 -20.05
C ILE A 358 11.96 -16.37 -18.67
N HIS A 359 13.26 -16.19 -18.41
CA HIS A 359 13.77 -15.85 -17.07
C HIS A 359 13.93 -14.34 -16.81
N ALA A 360 13.93 -13.50 -17.85
CA ALA A 360 14.01 -12.05 -17.65
C ALA A 360 12.84 -11.52 -16.81
N ARG A 361 13.15 -10.59 -15.90
CA ARG A 361 12.22 -9.94 -14.96
C ARG A 361 11.23 -8.99 -15.63
N ARG A 362 11.49 -8.63 -16.88
CA ARG A 362 10.51 -7.98 -17.73
C ARG A 362 10.75 -8.41 -19.17
N SER A 363 9.76 -8.15 -20.02
CA SER A 363 9.91 -8.35 -21.45
C SER A 363 11.00 -7.39 -21.95
N LEU A 364 11.92 -7.94 -22.75
CA LEU A 364 13.08 -7.22 -23.26
C LEU A 364 12.82 -6.76 -24.70
N THR A 365 13.32 -5.59 -25.05
CA THR A 365 13.33 -5.08 -26.44
C THR A 365 14.34 -5.85 -27.28
N ALA A 366 14.24 -5.77 -28.62
CA ALA A 366 15.23 -6.38 -29.51
C ALA A 366 16.68 -5.94 -29.20
N PRO A 367 16.95 -4.65 -28.93
CA PRO A 367 18.30 -4.18 -28.64
C PRO A 367 18.80 -4.61 -27.25
N GLU A 368 17.90 -4.79 -26.29
CA GLU A 368 18.23 -5.38 -24.98
C GLU A 368 18.64 -6.84 -25.12
N LEU A 369 17.90 -7.61 -25.93
CA LEU A 369 18.21 -9.02 -26.20
C LEU A 369 19.48 -9.18 -27.02
N ALA A 370 19.70 -8.30 -28.00
CA ALA A 370 20.95 -8.22 -28.76
C ALA A 370 22.15 -8.01 -27.82
N GLY A 371 22.04 -7.07 -26.88
CA GLY A 371 23.05 -6.85 -25.83
C GLY A 371 23.23 -8.05 -24.91
N ALA A 372 22.13 -8.69 -24.47
CA ALA A 372 22.17 -9.86 -23.59
C ALA A 372 22.79 -11.11 -24.23
N LEU A 373 22.58 -11.29 -25.53
CA LEU A 373 23.08 -12.42 -26.31
C LEU A 373 24.40 -12.14 -27.02
N THR A 374 24.88 -10.89 -26.98
CA THR A 374 26.05 -10.38 -27.71
C THR A 374 25.95 -10.69 -29.21
N VAL A 375 24.82 -10.33 -29.81
CA VAL A 375 24.51 -10.45 -31.24
C VAL A 375 23.93 -9.13 -31.75
N ASP A 376 23.79 -8.97 -33.06
CA ASP A 376 23.13 -7.81 -33.65
C ASP A 376 21.59 -7.93 -33.60
N ILE A 377 20.90 -6.81 -33.80
CA ILE A 377 19.43 -6.73 -33.75
C ILE A 377 18.78 -7.55 -34.87
N GLN A 378 19.41 -7.66 -36.05
CA GLN A 378 18.86 -8.44 -37.15
C GLN A 378 18.90 -9.94 -36.84
N THR A 379 19.98 -10.43 -36.22
CA THR A 379 20.03 -11.80 -35.69
C THR A 379 18.89 -12.08 -34.71
N ILE A 380 18.51 -11.13 -33.84
CA ILE A 380 17.33 -11.30 -32.96
C ILE A 380 16.04 -11.45 -33.78
N ARG A 381 15.86 -10.64 -34.83
CA ARG A 381 14.68 -10.75 -35.71
C ARG A 381 14.62 -12.08 -36.44
N ASP A 382 15.75 -12.56 -36.91
CA ASP A 382 15.86 -13.84 -37.60
C ASP A 382 15.57 -14.98 -36.62
N LEU A 383 16.14 -14.96 -35.40
CA LEU A 383 15.87 -15.97 -34.37
C LEU A 383 14.40 -16.01 -33.92
N VAL A 384 13.75 -14.85 -33.77
CA VAL A 384 12.31 -14.78 -33.47
C VAL A 384 11.50 -15.43 -34.60
N THR A 385 11.83 -15.13 -35.85
CA THR A 385 11.16 -15.72 -37.03
C THR A 385 11.37 -17.23 -37.11
N MET A 386 12.60 -17.69 -36.88
CA MET A 386 12.97 -19.12 -36.93
C MET A 386 12.46 -19.92 -35.72
N SER A 387 12.05 -19.26 -34.64
CA SER A 387 11.41 -19.92 -33.49
C SER A 387 9.98 -20.39 -33.76
N GLY A 388 9.42 -20.08 -34.94
CA GLY A 388 8.06 -20.45 -35.32
C GLY A 388 7.01 -19.79 -34.42
N SER A 389 6.01 -20.56 -33.98
CA SER A 389 4.92 -20.07 -33.11
C SER A 389 5.28 -20.05 -31.62
N LEU A 390 6.56 -19.95 -31.24
CA LEU A 390 6.99 -19.90 -29.84
C LEU A 390 7.16 -18.47 -29.32
N LEU A 391 7.70 -17.56 -30.15
CA LEU A 391 7.95 -16.16 -29.82
C LEU A 391 7.09 -15.22 -30.66
N THR A 392 6.86 -14.03 -30.14
CA THR A 392 6.12 -12.97 -30.84
C THR A 392 6.63 -11.59 -30.44
N TRP A 393 6.35 -10.60 -31.29
CA TRP A 393 6.57 -9.19 -31.00
C TRP A 393 5.35 -8.62 -30.28
N GLY A 394 5.56 -7.96 -29.15
CA GLY A 394 4.52 -7.19 -28.48
C GLY A 394 4.05 -6.05 -29.39
N LYS A 395 2.73 -5.86 -29.50
CA LYS A 395 2.16 -4.72 -30.23
C LYS A 395 2.62 -3.41 -29.57
N GLU A 396 2.79 -2.36 -30.38
CA GLU A 396 3.14 -1.02 -29.89
C GLU A 396 2.12 -0.57 -28.84
N GLU A 397 2.59 -0.23 -27.63
CA GLU A 397 1.75 0.45 -26.64
C GLU A 397 1.40 1.83 -27.22
N ILE A 398 0.23 1.96 -27.87
CA ILE A 398 -0.32 3.26 -28.24
C ILE A 398 -0.73 3.95 -26.94
N SER A 399 0.22 4.61 -26.28
CA SER A 399 -0.08 5.59 -25.25
C SER A 399 -0.92 6.68 -25.91
N THR A 400 -2.15 6.86 -25.44
CA THR A 400 -3.05 7.95 -25.81
C THR A 400 -2.54 9.29 -25.28
N ARG A 401 -1.33 9.71 -25.66
CA ARG A 401 -0.96 11.12 -25.68
C ARG A 401 -1.20 11.63 -27.08
N LYS A 402 -2.34 12.28 -27.27
CA LYS A 402 -2.60 13.07 -28.49
C LYS A 402 -1.40 13.99 -28.73
N PRO A 403 -0.77 13.99 -29.90
CA PRO A 403 0.22 15.01 -30.22
C PRO A 403 -0.53 16.35 -30.30
N HIS A 404 -0.14 17.31 -29.46
CA HIS A 404 -0.57 18.69 -29.64
C HIS A 404 -0.03 19.18 -30.98
N LYS A 405 -0.87 19.16 -32.01
CA LYS A 405 -0.69 19.97 -33.21
C LYS A 405 -0.69 21.44 -32.78
N LYS A 406 0.49 22.07 -32.73
CA LYS A 406 0.58 23.50 -32.99
C LYS A 406 1.05 23.68 -34.42
N PHE A 407 0.10 24.12 -35.24
CA PHE A 407 0.34 24.79 -36.50
C PHE A 407 1.41 25.88 -36.32
N VAL A 408 2.46 25.84 -37.14
CA VAL A 408 3.09 27.05 -37.65
C VAL A 408 3.16 26.90 -39.15
N SER A 409 2.45 27.79 -39.82
CA SER A 409 2.38 27.98 -41.26
C SER A 409 3.77 28.24 -41.85
N LEU A 410 4.03 27.58 -42.98
CA LEU A 410 5.08 27.93 -43.92
C LEU A 410 4.93 29.38 -44.40
N SER A 411 6.03 30.12 -44.37
CA SER A 411 6.33 31.12 -45.39
C SER A 411 7.84 31.27 -45.58
N SER A 412 8.25 30.86 -46.78
CA SER A 412 9.31 31.41 -47.64
C SER A 412 10.79 31.43 -47.23
N SER A 413 11.55 30.76 -48.12
CA SER A 413 12.77 31.20 -48.82
C SER A 413 14.17 30.92 -48.25
N SER A 414 14.98 30.43 -49.20
CA SER A 414 16.44 30.42 -49.36
C SER A 414 17.30 29.46 -48.52
N GLU A 415 17.75 28.41 -49.21
CA GLU A 415 19.14 27.97 -49.39
C GLU A 415 20.13 28.10 -48.23
N GLY A 416 20.70 26.95 -47.86
CA GLY A 416 21.91 26.84 -47.05
C GLY A 416 22.21 25.38 -46.74
N HIS A 417 23.15 24.79 -47.48
CA HIS A 417 23.76 23.50 -47.16
C HIS A 417 24.35 23.54 -45.75
N ASP A 418 24.04 22.55 -44.91
CA ASP A 418 24.96 22.14 -43.84
C ASP A 418 24.79 20.66 -43.50
N GLU A 419 25.87 19.91 -43.73
CA GLU A 419 26.06 18.52 -43.38
C GLU A 419 26.22 18.37 -41.86
N SER A 420 25.10 18.19 -41.15
CA SER A 420 25.12 17.53 -39.85
C SER A 420 23.83 16.75 -39.68
N GLY A 421 23.92 15.43 -39.84
CA GLY A 421 22.82 14.49 -39.68
C GLY A 421 22.29 14.44 -38.25
N ARG A 422 21.54 15.47 -37.84
CA ARG A 422 20.61 15.40 -36.72
C ARG A 422 19.35 14.69 -37.22
N SER A 423 19.34 13.37 -37.08
CA SER A 423 18.11 12.61 -37.03
C SER A 423 17.27 13.16 -35.87
N ALA A 424 16.26 13.95 -36.21
CA ALA A 424 15.21 14.36 -35.28
C ALA A 424 14.53 13.08 -34.77
N PHE A 425 14.81 12.74 -33.51
CA PHE A 425 14.37 11.51 -32.86
C PHE A 425 12.84 11.41 -32.83
N ARG A 426 12.29 10.53 -33.68
CA ARG A 426 11.06 9.82 -33.37
C ARG A 426 11.37 8.90 -32.17
N GLU A 427 10.74 9.09 -31.02
CA GLU A 427 10.64 8.06 -29.99
C GLU A 427 9.85 6.87 -30.58
N TYR A 428 10.53 6.02 -31.35
CA TYR A 428 10.02 4.70 -31.69
C TYR A 428 10.17 3.82 -30.45
N PHE A 429 9.06 3.55 -29.76
CA PHE A 429 9.02 2.47 -28.78
C PHE A 429 9.25 1.15 -29.53
N GLU A 430 10.45 0.60 -29.44
CA GLU A 430 10.74 -0.68 -30.08
C GLU A 430 9.94 -1.83 -29.45
N PRO A 431 9.37 -2.74 -30.25
CA PRO A 431 8.52 -3.82 -29.75
C PRO A 431 9.33 -4.79 -28.89
N LYS A 432 8.73 -5.21 -27.76
CA LYS A 432 9.32 -6.19 -26.83
C LYS A 432 9.10 -7.61 -27.36
N VAL A 433 10.08 -8.49 -27.22
CA VAL A 433 9.92 -9.92 -27.55
C VAL A 433 9.23 -10.62 -26.37
N LYS A 434 8.15 -11.35 -26.65
CA LYS A 434 7.37 -12.10 -25.65
C LYS A 434 7.20 -13.56 -26.10
N LEU A 435 6.91 -14.44 -25.16
CA LEU A 435 6.37 -15.76 -25.50
C LEU A 435 5.00 -15.57 -26.15
N LEU A 436 4.69 -16.35 -27.17
CA LEU A 436 3.33 -16.36 -27.73
C LEU A 436 2.31 -16.84 -26.69
N HIS A 437 2.72 -17.76 -25.81
CA HIS A 437 1.92 -18.21 -24.68
C HIS A 437 2.80 -18.69 -23.51
N ALA A 438 2.39 -18.41 -22.27
CA ALA A 438 3.14 -18.77 -21.07
C ALA A 438 3.36 -20.30 -20.91
N SER A 439 2.46 -21.12 -21.47
CA SER A 439 2.60 -22.59 -21.53
C SER A 439 3.89 -23.09 -22.14
N VAL A 440 4.48 -22.33 -23.08
CA VAL A 440 5.79 -22.65 -23.66
C VAL A 440 6.86 -22.66 -22.56
N SER A 441 6.79 -21.72 -21.62
CA SER A 441 7.74 -21.67 -20.51
C SER A 441 7.61 -22.90 -19.61
N ASP A 442 6.40 -23.42 -19.40
CA ASP A 442 6.18 -24.57 -18.52
C ASP A 442 6.69 -25.84 -19.18
N PHE A 443 6.35 -26.03 -20.46
CA PHE A 443 6.83 -27.16 -21.25
C PHE A 443 8.37 -27.24 -21.29
N LEU A 444 9.05 -26.09 -21.46
CA LEU A 444 10.52 -26.04 -21.49
C LEU A 444 11.19 -26.21 -20.12
N ARG A 445 10.45 -26.00 -19.02
CA ARG A 445 10.92 -26.14 -17.63
C ARG A 445 10.53 -27.47 -17.00
N GLY A 446 9.47 -28.11 -17.48
CA GLY A 446 8.94 -29.36 -16.96
C GLY A 446 9.72 -30.57 -17.46
N GLU A 447 9.51 -31.70 -16.78
CA GLU A 447 9.83 -33.00 -17.34
C GLU A 447 8.76 -33.28 -18.41
N ALA A 448 9.16 -33.38 -19.68
CA ALA A 448 8.23 -33.73 -20.74
C ALA A 448 7.54 -35.05 -20.37
N GLU A 449 6.22 -35.15 -20.60
CA GLU A 449 5.48 -36.39 -20.34
C GLU A 449 6.22 -37.60 -20.93
N ASN A 450 6.17 -38.72 -20.21
CA ASN A 450 6.90 -39.95 -20.55
C ASN A 450 6.75 -40.29 -22.06
N GLY A 451 7.84 -40.11 -22.82
CA GLY A 451 7.91 -40.44 -24.25
C GLY A 451 8.02 -39.26 -25.22
N ILE A 452 7.84 -38.01 -24.79
CA ILE A 452 7.99 -36.83 -25.66
C ILE A 452 9.47 -36.44 -25.82
N GLN A 453 9.98 -36.47 -27.05
CA GLN A 453 11.35 -36.07 -27.36
C GLN A 453 11.48 -34.54 -27.47
N VAL A 454 12.36 -33.96 -26.66
CA VAL A 454 12.74 -32.53 -26.70
C VAL A 454 14.26 -32.46 -26.86
N PRO A 455 14.80 -31.69 -27.82
CA PRO A 455 16.24 -31.52 -27.94
C PRO A 455 16.85 -30.96 -26.64
N ASP A 456 17.98 -31.52 -26.22
CA ASP A 456 18.58 -31.22 -24.92
C ASP A 456 18.95 -29.74 -24.75
N GLU A 457 19.22 -29.02 -25.83
CA GLU A 457 19.56 -27.59 -25.79
C GLU A 457 18.42 -26.72 -25.26
N PHE A 458 17.17 -27.14 -25.49
CA PHE A 458 15.96 -26.43 -25.10
C PHE A 458 15.48 -26.76 -23.68
N ARG A 459 16.06 -27.76 -23.02
CA ARG A 459 15.74 -28.07 -21.61
C ARG A 459 16.32 -26.99 -20.70
N ILE A 460 15.45 -26.23 -20.04
CA ILE A 460 15.86 -25.08 -19.23
C ILE A 460 16.01 -25.51 -17.77
N ASN A 461 17.26 -25.64 -17.32
CA ASN A 461 17.56 -25.73 -15.90
C ASN A 461 17.47 -24.34 -15.27
N GLY A 462 16.54 -24.15 -14.32
CA GLY A 462 16.27 -22.88 -13.67
C GLY A 462 17.49 -22.25 -12.99
N GLU A 463 18.19 -22.98 -12.12
CA GLU A 463 19.33 -22.43 -11.36
C GLU A 463 20.52 -22.10 -12.25
N LYS A 464 20.83 -22.98 -13.21
CA LYS A 464 21.92 -22.76 -14.17
C LYS A 464 21.64 -21.55 -15.06
N THR A 465 20.40 -21.41 -15.53
CA THR A 465 20.00 -20.27 -16.36
C THR A 465 20.06 -18.95 -15.59
N GLU A 466 19.59 -18.93 -14.34
CA GLU A 466 19.68 -17.75 -13.47
C GLU A 466 21.14 -17.38 -13.19
N PHE A 467 22.04 -18.36 -13.04
CA PHE A 467 23.49 -18.14 -12.92
C PHE A 467 24.09 -17.50 -14.18
N GLU A 468 23.83 -18.05 -15.37
CA GLU A 468 24.32 -17.50 -16.63
C GLU A 468 23.84 -16.05 -16.85
N MET A 469 22.59 -15.75 -16.50
CA MET A 469 22.03 -14.41 -16.57
C MET A 469 22.67 -13.45 -15.57
N ALA A 470 22.79 -13.87 -14.31
CA ALA A 470 23.43 -13.05 -13.28
C ALA A 470 24.87 -12.71 -13.66
N GLN A 471 25.61 -13.67 -14.21
CA GLN A 471 26.97 -13.47 -14.72
C GLN A 471 26.98 -12.44 -15.85
N ARG A 472 26.13 -12.59 -16.87
CA ARG A 472 26.04 -11.61 -17.97
C ARG A 472 25.63 -10.22 -17.54
N CYS A 473 24.72 -10.11 -16.57
CA CYS A 473 24.35 -8.81 -16.03
C CYS A 473 25.51 -8.18 -15.22
N LEU A 474 26.27 -8.97 -14.46
CA LEU A 474 27.46 -8.46 -13.75
C LEU A 474 28.56 -8.03 -14.72
N ASP A 475 28.83 -8.79 -15.77
CA ASP A 475 29.78 -8.42 -16.84
C ASP A 475 29.38 -7.07 -17.48
N ALA A 476 28.08 -6.89 -17.75
CA ALA A 476 27.55 -5.64 -18.30
C ALA A 476 27.67 -4.47 -17.31
N VAL A 477 27.44 -4.71 -16.01
CA VAL A 477 27.64 -3.67 -14.97
C VAL A 477 29.12 -3.31 -14.85
N GLU A 478 30.01 -4.29 -14.84
CA GLU A 478 31.46 -4.07 -14.77
C GLU A 478 31.92 -3.18 -15.93
N THR A 479 31.61 -3.59 -17.16
CA THR A 479 32.00 -2.85 -18.38
C THR A 479 31.32 -1.50 -18.48
N GLY A 480 30.02 -1.41 -18.19
CA GLY A 480 29.22 -0.21 -18.39
C GLY A 480 29.48 0.91 -17.37
N PHE A 481 30.02 0.59 -16.20
CA PHE A 481 30.34 1.56 -15.15
C PHE A 481 31.86 1.76 -14.96
N SER A 482 32.69 1.19 -15.83
CA SER A 482 34.16 1.35 -15.77
C SER A 482 34.68 2.71 -16.28
N ASP A 483 33.94 3.42 -17.14
CA ASP A 483 34.32 4.76 -17.64
C ASP A 483 33.37 5.84 -17.07
N PRO A 484 33.84 6.82 -16.28
CA PRO A 484 33.00 7.87 -15.70
C PRO A 484 32.48 8.91 -16.71
N LYS A 485 32.97 8.95 -17.96
CA LYS A 485 32.49 9.88 -19.01
C LYS A 485 31.26 9.38 -19.77
N GLN A 486 30.79 8.17 -19.50
CA GLN A 486 29.50 7.61 -19.94
C GLN A 486 28.87 6.83 -18.78
N PRO A 487 27.56 6.51 -18.74
CA PRO A 487 26.53 6.88 -19.69
C PRO A 487 25.35 7.65 -19.06
N ASP A 488 24.76 8.53 -19.87
CA ASP A 488 23.34 8.83 -19.77
C ASP A 488 22.59 7.51 -20.06
N LEU A 489 21.88 6.98 -19.06
CA LEU A 489 21.23 5.65 -19.14
C LEU A 489 20.16 5.58 -20.24
N GLY A 490 19.79 6.73 -20.84
CA GLY A 490 18.82 6.84 -21.91
C GLY A 490 19.19 6.15 -23.21
N HIS A 491 20.45 5.73 -23.41
CA HIS A 491 20.93 5.15 -24.68
C HIS A 491 21.56 3.73 -24.60
N TYR A 492 21.72 3.13 -23.42
CA TYR A 492 22.31 1.78 -23.28
C TYR A 492 21.24 0.73 -23.01
N THR A 493 20.95 -0.04 -24.06
CA THR A 493 19.79 -0.93 -24.17
C THR A 493 19.78 -1.99 -23.05
N PHE A 494 20.80 -2.84 -22.95
CA PHE A 494 20.84 -3.92 -21.95
C PHE A 494 21.35 -3.49 -20.56
N LEU A 495 22.24 -2.51 -20.47
CA LEU A 495 22.85 -2.09 -19.19
C LEU A 495 21.81 -1.65 -18.15
N SER A 496 20.76 -0.95 -18.59
CA SER A 496 19.66 -0.52 -17.73
C SER A 496 18.94 -1.71 -17.08
N TYR A 497 18.69 -2.77 -17.86
CA TYR A 497 18.14 -4.01 -17.33
C TYR A 497 19.13 -4.69 -16.37
N ALA A 498 20.38 -4.87 -16.79
CA ALA A 498 21.42 -5.53 -16.02
C ALA A 498 21.63 -4.87 -14.66
N ALA A 499 21.80 -3.55 -14.64
CA ALA A 499 21.99 -2.75 -13.42
C ALA A 499 20.84 -2.90 -12.43
N ARG A 500 19.61 -3.13 -12.91
CA ARG A 500 18.43 -3.23 -12.05
C ARG A 500 18.18 -4.64 -11.52
N PHE A 501 18.45 -5.67 -12.32
CA PHE A 501 17.97 -7.04 -12.06
C PHE A 501 19.05 -8.09 -11.82
N TRP A 502 20.35 -7.78 -11.97
CA TRP A 502 21.44 -8.74 -11.73
C TRP A 502 21.34 -9.41 -10.35
N ALA A 503 21.03 -8.63 -9.32
CA ALA A 503 20.95 -9.12 -7.95
C ALA A 503 19.75 -10.03 -7.70
N GLU A 504 18.68 -9.88 -8.49
CA GLU A 504 17.53 -10.78 -8.41
C GLU A 504 17.83 -12.11 -9.11
N HIS A 505 18.54 -12.10 -10.23
CA HIS A 505 19.07 -13.32 -10.84
C HIS A 505 20.03 -14.04 -9.89
N ALA A 506 20.93 -13.31 -9.24
CA ALA A 506 21.88 -13.85 -8.27
C ALA A 506 21.20 -14.59 -7.11
N ARG A 507 20.11 -14.05 -6.54
CA ARG A 507 19.34 -14.71 -5.45
C ARG A 507 18.74 -16.05 -5.86
N ARG A 508 18.45 -16.26 -7.15
CA ARG A 508 17.84 -17.50 -7.69
C ARG A 508 18.86 -18.50 -8.24
N CYS A 509 20.15 -18.22 -8.12
CA CYS A 509 21.22 -19.13 -8.54
C CYS A 509 21.38 -20.35 -7.62
N GLY A 510 20.65 -20.41 -6.49
CA GLY A 510 20.76 -21.51 -5.52
C GLY A 510 22.20 -21.70 -5.05
N THR A 511 22.72 -22.91 -5.21
CA THR A 511 24.10 -23.27 -4.82
C THR A 511 25.18 -22.63 -5.70
N HIS A 512 24.84 -22.14 -6.89
CA HIS A 512 25.80 -21.58 -7.85
C HIS A 512 26.20 -20.13 -7.58
N ILE A 513 25.48 -19.41 -6.71
CA ILE A 513 25.71 -17.98 -6.44
C ILE A 513 27.16 -17.65 -6.03
N ASN A 514 27.85 -18.56 -5.35
CA ASN A 514 29.24 -18.33 -4.93
C ASN A 514 30.24 -18.38 -6.09
N ARG A 515 29.87 -18.97 -7.24
CA ARG A 515 30.69 -18.97 -8.46
C ARG A 515 30.68 -17.60 -9.15
N LEU A 516 29.67 -16.76 -8.89
CA LEU A 516 29.61 -15.38 -9.37
C LEU A 516 30.56 -14.44 -8.61
N TRP A 517 31.10 -14.89 -7.46
CA TRP A 517 32.05 -14.13 -6.67
C TRP A 517 33.44 -14.16 -7.34
N ASP A 518 33.61 -13.39 -8.41
CA ASP A 518 34.90 -13.24 -9.06
C ASP A 518 35.66 -12.05 -8.47
N LYS A 519 36.64 -12.35 -7.61
CA LYS A 519 37.52 -11.33 -7.01
C LYS A 519 38.34 -10.56 -8.06
N LYS A 520 38.33 -10.93 -9.34
CA LYS A 520 38.97 -10.18 -10.43
C LYS A 520 38.17 -8.96 -10.91
N LEU A 521 36.85 -8.94 -10.71
CA LEU A 521 36.02 -7.80 -11.12
C LEU A 521 36.19 -6.66 -10.12
N THR A 522 36.34 -5.44 -10.65
CA THR A 522 36.52 -4.21 -9.86
C THR A 522 35.32 -3.94 -8.97
N PHE A 523 34.12 -4.39 -9.34
CA PHE A 523 32.93 -4.39 -8.48
C PHE A 523 33.18 -4.98 -7.08
N PHE A 524 34.01 -6.03 -6.98
CA PHE A 524 34.32 -6.70 -5.70
C PHE A 524 35.62 -6.22 -5.04
N GLN A 525 36.50 -5.51 -5.75
CA GLN A 525 37.87 -5.24 -5.31
C GLN A 525 38.05 -3.95 -4.51
N SER A 526 37.39 -2.85 -4.88
CA SER A 526 37.75 -1.54 -4.33
C SER A 526 36.63 -0.85 -3.56
N ASN A 527 37.00 -0.23 -2.44
CA ASN A 527 36.24 0.81 -1.75
C ASN A 527 36.62 2.20 -2.31
N ASP A 528 37.11 2.25 -3.54
CA ASP A 528 37.59 3.48 -4.18
C ASP A 528 36.39 4.42 -4.48
N PRO A 529 36.52 5.74 -4.22
CA PRO A 529 35.57 6.77 -4.65
C PRO A 529 35.22 6.78 -6.15
N ARG A 530 35.93 6.02 -7.00
CA ARG A 530 35.63 5.82 -8.43
C ARG A 530 35.39 4.36 -8.81
N SER A 531 34.97 3.53 -7.85
CA SER A 531 34.65 2.12 -8.12
C SER A 531 33.38 1.96 -8.96
N VAL A 532 33.37 0.96 -9.85
CA VAL A 532 32.18 0.47 -10.58
C VAL A 532 31.01 0.28 -9.63
N ARG A 533 31.27 -0.25 -8.43
CA ARG A 533 30.25 -0.49 -7.40
C ARG A 533 29.60 0.81 -6.91
N LEU A 534 30.37 1.85 -6.62
CA LEU A 534 29.83 3.12 -6.13
C LEU A 534 28.99 3.82 -7.20
N GLU A 535 29.51 3.90 -8.43
CA GLU A 535 28.80 4.51 -9.56
C GLU A 535 27.48 3.79 -9.88
N TRP A 536 27.53 2.46 -9.93
CA TRP A 536 26.33 1.64 -10.07
C TRP A 536 25.34 1.87 -8.92
N TRP A 537 25.81 1.86 -7.67
CA TRP A 537 24.97 2.02 -6.48
C TRP A 537 24.25 3.38 -6.45
N LEU A 538 24.95 4.46 -6.79
CA LEU A 538 24.35 5.80 -6.85
C LEU A 538 23.22 5.88 -7.89
N LYS A 539 23.40 5.28 -9.08
CA LYS A 539 22.33 5.23 -10.10
C LYS A 539 21.20 4.28 -9.71
N TYR A 540 21.52 3.13 -9.13
CA TYR A 540 20.53 2.16 -8.62
C TYR A 540 19.64 2.80 -7.55
N ARG A 541 20.22 3.56 -6.62
CA ARG A 541 19.49 4.30 -5.58
C ARG A 541 18.58 5.40 -6.13
N LYS A 542 19.08 6.24 -7.06
CA LYS A 542 18.27 7.25 -7.75
C LYS A 542 17.04 6.64 -8.40
N SER A 543 17.20 5.49 -9.07
CA SER A 543 16.09 4.79 -9.74
C SER A 543 15.04 4.16 -8.79
N ARG A 544 15.38 4.05 -7.50
CA ARG A 544 14.51 3.52 -6.43
C ARG A 544 14.13 4.57 -5.39
N GLU A 545 14.29 5.86 -5.72
CA GLU A 545 13.94 7.00 -4.86
C GLU A 545 14.62 7.01 -3.48
N PHE A 546 15.78 6.37 -3.34
CA PHE A 546 16.60 6.55 -2.14
C PHE A 546 17.31 7.92 -2.21
N HIS A 547 17.27 8.70 -1.12
CA HIS A 547 17.93 10.01 -1.05
C HIS A 547 19.40 9.96 -1.52
N ASN A 548 19.82 10.94 -2.34
CA ASN A 548 21.21 11.10 -2.74
C ASN A 548 22.04 11.52 -1.53
N SER A 549 22.83 10.61 -0.97
CA SER A 549 24.03 11.01 -0.23
C SER A 549 25.12 11.34 -1.24
N GLY A 550 25.85 12.42 -1.01
CA GLY A 550 27.13 12.69 -1.68
C GLY A 550 28.22 11.73 -1.21
N ASP A 551 27.93 10.43 -1.22
CA ASP A 551 28.76 9.37 -0.65
C ASP A 551 30.05 9.16 -1.44
N THR A 552 31.16 9.02 -0.73
CA THR A 552 32.48 8.72 -1.31
C THR A 552 32.93 7.28 -1.07
N ASN A 553 32.21 6.48 -0.25
CA ASN A 553 32.61 5.08 0.02
C ASN A 553 31.46 4.17 0.54
N ILE A 554 30.98 3.24 -0.30
CA ILE A 554 30.03 2.20 0.10
C ILE A 554 30.70 0.82 0.24
N SER A 555 30.46 0.12 1.36
CA SER A 555 30.98 -1.22 1.60
C SER A 555 30.20 -2.31 0.84
N LEU A 556 30.88 -3.39 0.47
CA LEU A 556 30.24 -4.54 -0.19
C LEU A 556 29.21 -5.22 0.73
N LEU A 557 29.42 -5.19 2.04
CA LEU A 557 28.50 -5.75 3.03
C LEU A 557 27.15 -5.01 3.03
N LEU A 558 27.17 -3.67 2.94
CA LEU A 558 25.95 -2.86 2.83
C LEU A 558 25.17 -3.24 1.56
N VAL A 559 25.86 -3.26 0.41
CA VAL A 559 25.27 -3.61 -0.88
C VAL A 559 24.66 -5.01 -0.85
N CYS A 560 25.40 -6.01 -0.39
CA CYS A 560 24.91 -7.40 -0.34
C CYS A 560 23.69 -7.54 0.60
N SER A 561 23.67 -6.77 1.69
CA SER A 561 22.58 -6.80 2.65
C SER A 561 21.32 -6.14 2.12
N ALA A 562 21.46 -4.99 1.45
CA ALA A 562 20.38 -4.29 0.76
C ALA A 562 19.79 -5.07 -0.42
N LEU A 563 20.55 -6.00 -1.00
CA LEU A 563 20.14 -6.85 -2.11
C LEU A 563 19.69 -8.25 -1.68
N GLY A 564 19.78 -8.59 -0.38
CA GLY A 564 19.34 -9.90 0.11
C GLY A 564 20.22 -11.07 -0.33
N LEU A 565 21.52 -10.84 -0.59
CA LEU A 565 22.46 -11.87 -1.07
C LEU A 565 23.02 -12.67 0.12
N LEU A 566 22.18 -13.50 0.73
CA LEU A 566 22.49 -14.21 1.99
C LEU A 566 23.84 -14.96 2.01
N PRO A 567 24.21 -15.76 0.97
CA PRO A 567 25.48 -16.50 0.99
C PRO A 567 26.71 -15.59 0.95
N TRP A 568 26.58 -14.45 0.25
CA TRP A 568 27.63 -13.43 0.15
C TRP A 568 27.79 -12.66 1.45
N VAL A 569 26.68 -12.30 2.11
CA VAL A 569 26.72 -11.70 3.46
C VAL A 569 27.44 -12.65 4.43
N GLY A 570 27.10 -13.93 4.45
CA GLY A 570 27.78 -14.93 5.29
C GLY A 570 29.28 -15.01 5.03
N LYS A 571 29.70 -15.01 3.76
CA LYS A 571 31.12 -15.02 3.38
C LYS A 571 31.86 -13.76 3.83
N LEU A 572 31.24 -12.58 3.68
CA LEU A 572 31.82 -11.31 4.12
C LEU A 572 31.97 -11.20 5.63
N LEU A 573 31.03 -11.76 6.39
CA LEU A 573 31.11 -11.80 7.85
C LEU A 573 32.27 -12.67 8.35
N GLN A 574 32.65 -13.72 7.61
CA GLN A 574 33.84 -14.52 7.91
C GLN A 574 35.15 -13.75 7.67
N GLU A 575 35.15 -12.78 6.74
CA GLU A 575 36.33 -11.96 6.40
C GLU A 575 36.59 -10.82 7.43
N ARG A 576 35.99 -10.85 8.63
CA ARG A 576 36.12 -9.86 9.73
C ARG A 576 35.83 -8.41 9.32
N GLN A 577 34.84 -8.21 8.45
CA GLN A 577 34.33 -6.88 8.10
C GLN A 577 33.72 -6.16 9.32
N ASN A 578 33.76 -4.83 9.34
CA ASN A 578 33.04 -4.05 10.34
C ASN A 578 31.52 -4.15 10.06
N ILE A 579 30.82 -4.93 10.88
CA ILE A 579 29.38 -5.22 10.74
C ILE A 579 28.52 -3.97 10.90
N ASP A 580 28.96 -3.07 11.78
CA ASP A 580 28.27 -1.80 12.09
C ASP A 580 28.91 -0.62 11.34
N TYR A 581 29.51 -0.86 10.17
CA TYR A 581 29.93 0.21 9.27
C TYR A 581 28.71 1.00 8.80
N GLU A 582 28.78 2.32 8.94
CA GLU A 582 27.75 3.26 8.53
C GLU A 582 28.12 3.91 7.20
N ASP A 583 27.13 4.09 6.31
CA ASP A 583 27.27 5.00 5.19
C ASP A 583 27.17 6.48 5.63
N ALA A 584 27.31 7.44 4.71
CA ALA A 584 27.22 8.87 5.04
C ALA A 584 25.86 9.31 5.62
N LEU A 585 24.82 8.48 5.52
CA LEU A 585 23.48 8.73 6.08
C LEU A 585 23.27 8.02 7.42
N GLY A 586 24.28 7.31 7.93
CA GLY A 586 24.21 6.52 9.15
C GLY A 586 23.47 5.19 9.00
N PHE A 587 23.32 4.66 7.78
CA PHE A 587 22.72 3.34 7.57
C PHE A 587 23.77 2.23 7.65
N THR A 588 23.44 1.21 8.43
CA THR A 588 24.22 -0.02 8.57
C THR A 588 23.70 -1.13 7.63
N ALA A 589 24.45 -2.23 7.54
CA ALA A 589 24.04 -3.41 6.78
C ALA A 589 22.70 -3.97 7.28
N LEU A 590 22.47 -3.89 8.59
CA LEU A 590 21.23 -4.33 9.21
C LEU A 590 20.06 -3.42 8.83
N ASP A 591 20.25 -2.09 8.81
CA ASP A 591 19.21 -1.15 8.39
C ASP A 591 18.75 -1.42 6.95
N TYR A 592 19.70 -1.64 6.04
CA TYR A 592 19.38 -1.96 4.65
C TYR A 592 18.64 -3.30 4.50
N ALA A 593 19.04 -4.33 5.26
CA ALA A 593 18.36 -5.61 5.25
C ALA A 593 16.92 -5.50 5.78
N LEU A 594 16.71 -4.75 6.87
CA LEU A 594 15.39 -4.54 7.46
C LEU A 594 14.49 -3.68 6.55
N GLN A 595 15.03 -2.59 6.00
CA GLN A 595 14.31 -1.71 5.08
C GLN A 595 13.86 -2.44 3.81
N ALA A 596 14.71 -3.33 3.28
CA ALA A 596 14.37 -4.15 2.11
C ALA A 596 13.52 -5.39 2.46
N GLY A 597 13.32 -5.69 3.75
CA GLY A 597 12.53 -6.84 4.22
C GLY A 597 13.23 -8.19 4.10
N TYR A 598 14.56 -8.23 3.99
CA TYR A 598 15.34 -9.47 3.91
C TYR A 598 15.64 -10.04 5.30
N VAL A 599 14.63 -10.64 5.92
CA VAL A 599 14.67 -11.13 7.30
C VAL A 599 15.83 -12.12 7.53
N SER A 600 16.08 -13.05 6.61
CA SER A 600 17.17 -14.04 6.78
C SER A 600 18.54 -13.38 6.84
N VAL A 601 18.74 -12.29 6.09
CA VAL A 601 19.97 -11.50 6.13
C VAL A 601 20.06 -10.71 7.43
N ALA A 602 18.97 -10.06 7.84
CA ALA A 602 18.92 -9.36 9.12
C ALA A 602 19.21 -10.30 10.31
N GLN A 603 18.65 -11.51 10.29
CA GLN A 603 18.91 -12.54 11.29
C GLN A 603 20.37 -12.97 11.29
N LEU A 604 20.98 -13.19 10.12
CA LEU A 604 22.39 -13.54 10.01
C LEU A 604 23.32 -12.44 10.56
N LEU A 605 23.02 -11.17 10.25
CA LEU A 605 23.77 -10.01 10.75
C LEU A 605 23.67 -9.89 12.27
N VAL A 606 22.45 -10.01 12.81
CA VAL A 606 22.23 -10.05 14.27
C VAL A 606 22.94 -11.25 14.87
N ASP A 607 22.96 -12.42 14.24
CA ASP A 607 23.69 -13.59 14.73
C ASP A 607 25.21 -13.39 14.77
N HIS A 608 25.76 -12.45 14.01
CA HIS A 608 27.20 -12.18 13.96
C HIS A 608 27.65 -10.96 14.77
N GLY A 609 26.74 -10.13 15.28
CA GLY A 609 27.15 -9.00 16.13
C GLY A 609 26.39 -7.70 15.93
N ALA A 610 25.58 -7.58 14.88
CA ALA A 610 25.02 -6.29 14.47
C ALA A 610 24.21 -5.64 15.59
N SER A 611 24.47 -4.36 15.84
CA SER A 611 23.81 -3.59 16.89
C SER A 611 22.40 -3.15 16.45
N LEU A 612 21.41 -3.41 17.31
CA LEU A 612 20.03 -2.96 17.11
C LEU A 612 19.76 -1.59 17.72
N THR A 613 20.61 -1.09 18.63
CA THR A 613 20.28 0.05 19.51
C THR A 613 21.01 1.34 19.14
N ARG A 614 21.63 1.38 17.97
CA ARG A 614 22.47 2.52 17.57
C ARG A 614 21.59 3.73 17.26
N ALA A 615 21.89 4.84 17.93
CA ALA A 615 21.15 6.09 17.82
C ALA A 615 21.57 6.88 16.57
N ILE A 616 20.62 7.56 15.94
CA ILE A 616 20.94 8.62 14.98
C ILE A 616 21.43 9.83 15.79
N LYS A 617 22.59 10.39 15.45
CA LYS A 617 23.04 11.66 16.07
C LYS A 617 21.97 12.75 15.88
N GLY A 618 21.40 13.25 16.98
CA GLY A 618 20.47 14.38 16.99
C GLY A 618 18.98 14.04 16.78
N GLN A 619 18.61 12.77 16.57
CA GLN A 619 17.21 12.33 16.60
C GLN A 619 17.04 11.27 17.69
N GLY A 620 16.20 11.55 18.70
CA GLY A 620 15.98 10.67 19.83
C GLY A 620 15.30 9.36 19.42
N GLY A 621 16.09 8.33 19.06
CA GLY A 621 15.63 6.98 18.75
C GLY A 621 16.61 6.18 17.89
N SER A 622 16.53 4.85 17.96
CA SER A 622 17.30 3.96 17.06
C SER A 622 16.50 3.65 15.80
N ARG A 623 17.02 4.05 14.63
CA ARG A 623 16.39 3.81 13.31
C ARG A 623 16.14 2.33 13.05
N THR A 624 17.11 1.50 13.40
CA THR A 624 17.12 0.06 13.18
C THR A 624 15.95 -0.63 13.88
N ILE A 625 15.65 -0.19 15.11
CA ILE A 625 14.48 -0.64 15.87
C ILE A 625 13.18 -0.31 15.15
N HIS A 626 13.03 0.91 14.65
CA HIS A 626 11.81 1.32 13.93
C HIS A 626 11.60 0.46 12.69
N LEU A 627 12.67 0.21 11.92
CA LEU A 627 12.63 -0.66 10.74
C LEU A 627 12.29 -2.11 11.12
N ALA A 628 12.83 -2.63 12.24
CA ALA A 628 12.48 -3.95 12.73
C ALA A 628 11.00 -4.06 13.16
N MET A 629 10.47 -3.03 13.83
CA MET A 629 9.06 -2.99 14.26
C MET A 629 8.07 -3.03 13.09
N GLN A 630 8.44 -2.44 11.94
CA GLN A 630 7.63 -2.49 10.72
C GLN A 630 7.47 -3.91 10.15
N LEU A 631 8.37 -4.84 10.46
CA LEU A 631 8.29 -6.24 10.03
C LEU A 631 7.27 -7.06 10.86
N GLY A 632 6.86 -6.55 12.02
CA GLY A 632 5.92 -7.21 12.91
C GLY A 632 6.56 -8.09 13.98
N PRO A 633 5.79 -8.48 15.03
CA PRO A 633 6.33 -9.12 16.24
C PRO A 633 6.92 -10.51 16.02
N GLU A 634 6.38 -11.29 15.08
CA GLU A 634 6.86 -12.65 14.79
C GLU A 634 8.31 -12.66 14.28
N LEU A 635 8.70 -11.63 13.52
CA LEU A 635 10.02 -11.52 12.89
C LEU A 635 10.97 -10.65 13.72
N ALA A 636 10.44 -9.59 14.34
CA ALA A 636 11.21 -8.71 15.20
C ALA A 636 11.55 -9.35 16.55
N GLY A 637 10.67 -10.20 17.11
CA GLY A 637 10.84 -10.83 18.41
C GLY A 637 12.14 -11.64 18.53
N PRO A 638 12.45 -12.58 17.62
CA PRO A 638 13.72 -13.32 17.63
C PRO A 638 14.96 -12.42 17.50
N LEU A 639 14.90 -11.39 16.64
CA LEU A 639 15.97 -10.42 16.45
C LEU A 639 16.26 -9.63 17.74
N LEU A 640 15.20 -9.13 18.38
CA LEU A 640 15.28 -8.39 19.63
C LEU A 640 15.74 -9.26 20.78
N ASN A 641 15.23 -10.49 20.91
CA ASN A 641 15.66 -11.43 21.96
C ASN A 641 17.16 -11.70 21.90
N LYS A 642 17.74 -11.87 20.69
CA LYS A 642 19.17 -12.10 20.53
C LYS A 642 20.01 -10.85 20.80
N ALA A 643 19.57 -9.67 20.37
CA ALA A 643 20.24 -8.43 20.75
C ALA A 643 20.20 -8.19 22.26
N LEU A 644 19.05 -8.41 22.90
CA LEU A 644 18.87 -8.28 24.35
C LEU A 644 19.66 -9.34 25.13
N ALA A 645 19.86 -10.54 24.58
CA ALA A 645 20.65 -11.59 25.20
C ALA A 645 22.16 -11.24 25.29
N ARG A 646 22.67 -10.42 24.36
CA ARG A 646 24.07 -9.98 24.33
C ARG A 646 24.40 -8.81 25.25
N CYS A 647 23.39 -8.09 25.74
CA CYS A 647 23.56 -7.15 26.84
C CYS A 647 23.83 -7.96 28.12
N SER A 648 25.11 -8.12 28.46
CA SER A 648 25.61 -8.89 29.61
C SER A 648 25.40 -8.14 30.93
N LEU A 649 24.17 -7.80 31.28
CA LEU A 649 23.81 -7.39 32.65
C LEU A 649 22.47 -8.01 33.05
N ASN A 650 22.37 -8.29 34.34
CA ASN A 650 21.26 -8.89 35.10
C ASN A 650 19.86 -8.68 34.46
N PRO A 651 18.96 -9.69 34.38
CA PRO A 651 17.65 -9.56 33.73
C PRO A 651 16.82 -8.37 34.22
N LEU A 652 16.96 -7.99 35.49
CA LEU A 652 16.31 -6.82 36.11
C LEU A 652 16.93 -5.47 35.72
N LYS A 653 18.17 -5.44 35.21
CA LYS A 653 18.87 -4.23 34.72
C LYS A 653 18.90 -4.11 33.20
N ARG A 654 18.51 -5.14 32.43
CA ARG A 654 18.54 -5.12 30.94
C ARG A 654 17.75 -3.97 30.31
N TRP A 655 16.70 -3.49 30.98
CA TRP A 655 15.86 -2.39 30.51
C TRP A 655 16.33 -1.02 31.02
N PHE A 656 17.10 -0.99 32.11
CA PHE A 656 17.69 0.22 32.67
C PHE A 656 18.89 0.74 31.84
N TRP A 657 19.61 -0.12 31.11
CA TRP A 657 20.79 0.29 30.32
C TRP A 657 20.49 1.23 29.14
N PHE A 658 19.25 1.31 28.68
CA PHE A 658 18.86 2.33 27.70
C PHE A 658 18.99 3.78 28.26
N ARG A 659 19.13 3.92 29.58
CA ARG A 659 19.27 5.21 30.28
C ARG A 659 20.68 5.80 30.18
N ASP A 660 21.72 4.97 30.05
CA ASP A 660 23.13 5.42 30.16
C ASP A 660 23.72 5.98 28.84
N VAL A 661 22.96 5.97 27.76
CA VAL A 661 23.38 6.51 26.45
C VAL A 661 22.47 7.65 26.00
N GLY A 662 21.97 8.50 26.90
CA GLY A 662 21.24 9.74 26.52
C GLY A 662 20.08 9.55 25.54
N LEU A 663 19.53 8.34 25.46
CA LEU A 663 18.46 7.93 24.54
C LEU A 663 17.16 7.94 25.33
N GLU A 664 16.53 9.11 25.44
CA GLU A 664 15.34 9.31 26.28
C GLU A 664 14.07 8.53 25.84
N ARG A 665 14.13 7.69 24.80
CA ARG A 665 12.97 6.89 24.33
C ARG A 665 13.23 5.39 24.38
N SER A 666 12.45 4.67 25.19
CA SER A 666 12.52 3.20 25.24
C SER A 666 11.81 2.57 24.03
N LEU A 667 12.26 1.39 23.60
CA LEU A 667 11.60 0.57 22.56
C LEU A 667 10.09 0.39 22.84
N PHE A 668 9.75 0.27 24.12
CA PHE A 668 8.38 0.13 24.59
C PHE A 668 7.55 1.41 24.36
N GLN A 669 8.14 2.58 24.64
CA GLN A 669 7.49 3.89 24.40
C GLN A 669 7.15 4.08 22.92
N GLU A 670 8.09 3.79 22.02
CA GLU A 670 7.86 3.92 20.58
C GLU A 670 6.75 2.98 20.08
N ALA A 671 6.69 1.75 20.62
CA ALA A 671 5.62 0.81 20.28
C ALA A 671 4.24 1.29 20.73
N VAL A 672 4.17 1.96 21.87
CA VAL A 672 2.95 2.58 22.40
C VAL A 672 2.55 3.80 21.56
N ASP A 673 3.49 4.69 21.24
CA ASP A 673 3.25 5.90 20.43
C ASP A 673 2.75 5.55 19.01
N GLN A 674 3.21 4.43 18.45
CA GLN A 674 2.76 3.91 17.14
C GLN A 674 1.43 3.14 17.19
N GLY A 675 0.87 2.84 18.37
CA GLY A 675 -0.35 2.02 18.48
C GLY A 675 -0.13 0.53 18.17
N ASN A 676 1.09 0.00 18.24
CA ASN A 676 1.39 -1.37 17.83
C ASN A 676 1.09 -2.39 18.95
N GLU A 677 -0.21 -2.64 19.19
CA GLU A 677 -0.73 -3.51 20.26
C GLU A 677 -0.02 -4.87 20.32
N LYS A 678 0.15 -5.54 19.18
CA LYS A 678 0.76 -6.88 19.15
C LYS A 678 2.22 -6.87 19.59
N PHE A 679 2.94 -5.80 19.25
CA PHE A 679 4.34 -5.66 19.63
C PHE A 679 4.47 -5.27 21.11
N VAL A 680 3.60 -4.39 21.61
CA VAL A 680 3.50 -4.09 23.05
C VAL A 680 3.20 -5.36 23.84
N LYS A 681 2.24 -6.18 23.39
CA LYS A 681 1.93 -7.47 24.02
C LYS A 681 3.14 -8.40 24.06
N MET A 682 3.86 -8.54 22.94
CA MET A 682 5.08 -9.33 22.89
C MET A 682 6.14 -8.84 23.89
N LEU A 683 6.32 -7.52 24.04
CA LEU A 683 7.27 -6.96 25.00
C LEU A 683 6.85 -7.26 26.45
N LEU A 684 5.55 -7.13 26.77
CA LEU A 684 4.98 -7.46 28.08
C LEU A 684 5.14 -8.96 28.39
N ASP A 685 4.81 -9.85 27.44
CA ASP A 685 5.00 -11.31 27.57
C ASP A 685 6.47 -11.69 27.80
N LYS A 686 7.41 -10.83 27.38
CA LYS A 686 8.86 -10.98 27.57
C LYS A 686 9.39 -10.30 28.84
N GLY A 687 8.52 -9.77 29.69
CA GLY A 687 8.86 -9.20 30.99
C GLY A 687 9.30 -7.73 30.94
N ALA A 688 8.84 -6.96 29.95
CA ALA A 688 8.96 -5.51 30.00
C ALA A 688 8.23 -4.97 31.25
N ILE A 689 8.95 -4.20 32.09
CA ILE A 689 8.41 -3.65 33.34
C ILE A 689 7.73 -2.31 33.05
N LEU A 690 6.53 -2.12 33.59
CA LEU A 690 5.85 -0.83 33.67
C LEU A 690 6.27 -0.18 35.01
N ASP A 691 7.20 0.76 34.99
CA ASP A 691 7.68 1.47 36.17
C ASP A 691 6.93 2.79 36.43
N SER A 692 7.30 3.53 37.48
CA SER A 692 6.65 4.80 37.85
C SER A 692 7.05 5.99 36.95
N GLU A 693 8.18 5.95 36.24
CA GLU A 693 8.53 6.91 35.17
C GLU A 693 7.68 6.64 33.90
N ILE A 694 7.07 5.45 33.81
CA ILE A 694 6.13 4.99 32.77
C ILE A 694 4.67 5.45 33.02
N ALA A 695 4.41 6.24 34.06
CA ALA A 695 3.13 6.90 34.32
C ALA A 695 2.50 7.59 33.07
N SER A 696 3.34 8.08 32.14
CA SER A 696 2.87 8.67 30.88
C SER A 696 2.46 7.66 29.79
N MET A 697 2.58 6.34 29.94
CA MET A 697 2.29 5.39 28.85
C MET A 697 0.81 5.13 28.64
N VAL A 698 0.02 5.03 29.72
CA VAL A 698 -1.44 5.03 29.60
C VAL A 698 -1.90 6.36 28.99
N PHE A 699 -1.27 7.46 29.41
CA PHE A 699 -1.50 8.81 28.88
C PHE A 699 -1.14 8.94 27.38
N ARG A 700 -0.01 8.38 26.94
CA ARG A 700 0.43 8.38 25.54
C ARG A 700 -0.40 7.44 24.67
N ALA A 701 -0.73 6.25 25.17
CA ALA A 701 -1.64 5.33 24.49
C ALA A 701 -3.02 5.96 24.31
N ALA A 702 -3.49 6.68 25.32
CA ALA A 702 -4.73 7.44 25.28
C ALA A 702 -4.69 8.56 24.21
N LEU A 703 -3.58 9.32 24.15
CA LEU A 703 -3.32 10.36 23.13
C LEU A 703 -2.96 9.81 21.75
N GLY A 704 -2.68 8.52 21.64
CA GLY A 704 -2.30 7.87 20.40
C GLY A 704 -3.36 8.10 19.33
N ARG A 705 -2.93 8.36 18.08
CA ARG A 705 -3.83 8.55 16.92
C ARG A 705 -4.62 7.28 16.55
N ASP A 706 -4.39 6.17 17.24
CA ASP A 706 -5.16 4.94 17.10
C ASP A 706 -6.52 5.08 17.79
N LYS A 707 -7.56 4.60 17.10
CA LYS A 707 -8.94 4.57 17.57
C LYS A 707 -9.17 3.43 18.58
N SER A 708 -8.29 2.44 18.62
CA SER A 708 -8.47 1.23 19.43
C SER A 708 -8.23 1.49 20.93
N SER A 709 -9.21 1.15 21.77
CA SER A 709 -9.04 1.09 23.23
C SER A 709 -8.22 -0.14 23.67
N ALA A 710 -7.94 -1.08 22.76
CA ALA A 710 -7.28 -2.34 23.08
C ALA A 710 -5.86 -2.16 23.62
N LEU A 711 -5.11 -1.16 23.13
CA LEU A 711 -3.78 -0.86 23.66
C LEU A 711 -3.85 -0.32 25.10
N VAL A 712 -4.80 0.58 25.37
CA VAL A 712 -5.05 1.11 26.72
C VAL A 712 -5.44 -0.03 27.66
N GLU A 713 -6.37 -0.88 27.24
CA GLU A 713 -6.80 -2.06 27.99
C GLU A 713 -5.65 -3.05 28.26
N LEU A 714 -4.80 -3.28 27.25
CA LEU A 714 -3.63 -4.15 27.36
C LEU A 714 -2.65 -3.63 28.41
N LEU A 715 -2.35 -2.33 28.41
CA LEU A 715 -1.44 -1.72 29.39
C LEU A 715 -2.03 -1.81 30.80
N LEU A 716 -3.31 -1.49 30.98
CA LEU A 716 -4.00 -1.54 32.27
C LEU A 716 -4.06 -2.96 32.85
N LYS A 717 -4.39 -3.96 32.02
CA LYS A 717 -4.38 -5.38 32.41
C LYS A 717 -3.01 -5.89 32.86
N ASN A 718 -1.94 -5.25 32.40
CA ASN A 718 -0.57 -5.59 32.77
C ASN A 718 -0.02 -4.72 33.92
N GLY A 719 -0.90 -3.99 34.63
CA GLY A 719 -0.53 -3.27 35.85
C GLY A 719 -0.12 -1.81 35.64
N ALA A 720 -0.39 -1.23 34.47
CA ALA A 720 -0.22 0.21 34.29
C ALA A 720 -1.25 0.97 35.13
N ASP A 721 -0.83 2.06 35.75
CA ASP A 721 -1.69 2.86 36.63
C ASP A 721 -2.59 3.81 35.81
N ALA A 722 -3.90 3.62 35.94
CA ALA A 722 -4.93 4.43 35.29
C ALA A 722 -4.93 5.90 35.77
N ASN A 723 -4.38 6.15 36.97
CA ASN A 723 -4.40 7.45 37.66
C ASN A 723 -3.06 8.19 37.61
N SER A 724 -2.14 7.67 36.82
CA SER A 724 -0.85 8.29 36.59
C SER A 724 -1.00 9.71 36.06
N ARG A 725 -0.22 10.63 36.65
CA ARG A 725 -0.32 12.07 36.38
C ARG A 725 0.85 12.55 35.53
N ASN A 726 0.56 13.40 34.55
CA ASN A 726 1.57 14.14 33.80
C ASN A 726 2.18 15.29 34.65
N PRO A 727 3.22 16.00 34.17
CA PRO A 727 3.85 17.10 34.92
C PRO A 727 2.95 18.29 35.27
N ILE A 728 1.73 18.36 34.74
CA ILE A 728 0.72 19.39 35.08
C ILE A 728 -0.43 18.82 35.93
N GLY A 729 -0.23 17.62 36.50
CA GLY A 729 -1.15 16.97 37.43
C GLY A 729 -2.34 16.25 36.81
N GLN A 730 -2.39 16.12 35.48
CA GLN A 730 -3.56 15.57 34.76
C GLN A 730 -3.39 14.07 34.50
N THR A 731 -4.50 13.32 34.57
CA THR A 731 -4.54 11.88 34.29
C THR A 731 -4.84 11.59 32.82
N ALA A 732 -4.66 10.34 32.37
CA ALA A 732 -5.05 9.93 31.02
C ALA A 732 -6.53 10.23 30.72
N LEU A 733 -7.42 10.06 31.71
CA LEU A 733 -8.84 10.37 31.59
C LEU A 733 -9.09 11.86 31.28
N HIS A 734 -8.25 12.76 31.79
CA HIS A 734 -8.36 14.18 31.49
C HIS A 734 -8.12 14.49 30.01
N GLU A 735 -7.13 13.87 29.39
CA GLU A 735 -6.81 14.12 27.97
C GLU A 735 -7.84 13.49 27.02
N VAL A 736 -8.24 12.25 27.30
CA VAL A 736 -9.21 11.52 26.47
C VAL A 736 -10.51 12.30 26.32
N LEU A 737 -10.95 12.98 27.38
CA LEU A 737 -12.19 13.74 27.37
C LEU A 737 -12.01 15.19 26.88
N ARG A 738 -10.77 15.71 26.80
CA ARG A 738 -10.42 17.04 26.24
C ARG A 738 -10.18 17.04 24.74
N SER A 739 -9.88 15.88 24.14
CA SER A 739 -9.54 15.80 22.72
C SER A 739 -10.70 16.34 21.87
N SER A 740 -10.40 17.21 20.91
CA SER A 740 -11.40 17.98 20.12
C SER A 740 -12.22 17.14 19.13
N ASP A 741 -12.09 15.81 19.17
CA ASP A 741 -12.70 14.89 18.22
C ASP A 741 -13.95 14.26 18.86
N TYR A 742 -14.97 15.10 19.03
CA TYR A 742 -16.24 14.81 19.72
C TYR A 742 -16.82 13.43 19.35
N GLY A 743 -16.93 12.56 20.36
CA GLY A 743 -17.61 11.25 20.29
C GLY A 743 -16.74 10.03 19.97
N LYS A 744 -15.47 10.19 19.57
CA LYS A 744 -14.64 9.06 19.10
C LYS A 744 -13.79 8.37 20.17
N ASP A 745 -13.57 9.03 21.31
CA ASP A 745 -12.72 8.53 22.42
C ASP A 745 -13.52 7.99 23.63
N TYR A 746 -14.87 7.93 23.54
CA TYR A 746 -15.75 7.40 24.60
C TYR A 746 -15.33 6.00 25.08
N GLN A 747 -14.91 5.14 24.15
CA GLN A 747 -14.51 3.78 24.48
C GLN A 747 -13.20 3.73 25.28
N LYS A 748 -12.26 4.65 25.05
CA LYS A 748 -11.04 4.78 25.85
C LYS A 748 -11.36 5.30 27.25
N ALA A 749 -12.26 6.28 27.36
CA ALA A 749 -12.71 6.81 28.65
C ALA A 749 -13.40 5.73 29.48
N LYS A 750 -14.27 4.94 28.84
CA LYS A 750 -14.92 3.78 29.45
C LYS A 750 -13.90 2.75 29.94
N VAL A 751 -12.95 2.34 29.10
CA VAL A 751 -11.91 1.38 29.50
C VAL A 751 -11.08 1.89 30.68
N LEU A 752 -10.73 3.18 30.71
CA LEU A 752 -10.00 3.79 31.82
C LEU A 752 -10.81 3.71 33.12
N VAL A 753 -12.08 4.11 33.09
CA VAL A 753 -12.97 4.08 34.27
C VAL A 753 -13.25 2.66 34.73
N ASP A 754 -13.52 1.72 33.80
CA ASP A 754 -13.73 0.30 34.09
C ASP A 754 -12.50 -0.35 34.77
N HIS A 755 -11.30 0.22 34.58
CA HIS A 755 -10.04 -0.22 35.22
C HIS A 755 -9.58 0.71 36.35
N GLY A 756 -10.49 1.51 36.94
CA GLY A 756 -10.24 2.25 38.18
C GLY A 756 -9.65 3.65 38.00
N ALA A 757 -9.81 4.28 36.84
CA ALA A 757 -9.52 5.72 36.70
C ALA A 757 -10.45 6.55 37.59
N ASP A 758 -9.85 7.44 38.38
CA ASP A 758 -10.50 8.35 39.29
C ASP A 758 -11.12 9.53 38.53
N VAL A 759 -12.44 9.52 38.39
CA VAL A 759 -13.23 10.60 37.78
C VAL A 759 -13.13 11.92 38.56
N ASN A 760 -12.71 11.86 39.84
CA ASN A 760 -12.52 13.00 40.74
C ASN A 760 -11.04 13.39 40.88
N ALA A 761 -10.16 12.85 40.05
CA ALA A 761 -8.75 13.22 40.05
C ALA A 761 -8.62 14.74 39.85
N ARG A 762 -7.80 15.36 40.70
CA ARG A 762 -7.58 16.81 40.70
C ARG A 762 -6.27 17.16 40.01
N ASP A 763 -6.29 18.17 39.15
CA ASP A 763 -5.10 18.77 38.57
C ASP A 763 -4.35 19.67 39.58
N GLU A 764 -3.26 20.31 39.14
CA GLU A 764 -2.48 21.22 40.00
C GLU A 764 -3.27 22.43 40.52
N LYS A 765 -4.39 22.81 39.90
CA LYS A 765 -5.29 23.87 40.38
C LYS A 765 -6.36 23.36 41.34
N GLY A 766 -6.32 22.07 41.67
CA GLY A 766 -7.34 21.41 42.49
C GLY A 766 -8.64 21.14 41.72
N GLN A 767 -8.62 21.24 40.39
CA GLN A 767 -9.80 21.16 39.52
C GLN A 767 -10.02 19.71 39.10
N THR A 768 -11.26 19.23 39.23
CA THR A 768 -11.70 17.94 38.66
C THR A 768 -12.05 18.10 37.18
N LEU A 769 -12.28 16.99 36.48
CA LEU A 769 -12.75 16.98 35.09
C LEU A 769 -14.00 17.83 34.85
N LEU A 770 -14.89 17.93 35.84
CA LEU A 770 -16.10 18.76 35.74
C LEU A 770 -15.81 20.27 35.74
N PHE A 771 -14.60 20.75 36.04
CA PHE A 771 -14.25 22.17 35.93
C PHE A 771 -13.84 22.60 34.51
N ASP A 772 -13.66 21.63 33.61
CA ASP A 772 -13.08 21.89 32.32
C ASP A 772 -14.12 22.35 31.30
N PHE A 773 -13.87 23.52 30.71
CA PHE A 773 -14.73 24.10 29.68
C PHE A 773 -14.96 23.16 28.49
N TRP A 774 -13.94 22.42 28.06
CA TRP A 774 -14.05 21.53 26.89
C TRP A 774 -14.99 20.35 27.14
N ILE A 775 -15.05 19.88 28.39
CA ILE A 775 -15.98 18.82 28.82
C ILE A 775 -17.43 19.30 28.71
N HIS A 776 -17.68 20.56 29.04
CA HIS A 776 -19.02 21.15 28.99
C HIS A 776 -19.55 21.42 27.57
N GLN A 777 -18.71 21.31 26.54
CA GLN A 777 -19.19 21.36 25.15
C GLN A 777 -19.91 20.08 24.74
N ASN A 778 -19.72 18.98 25.47
CA ASN A 778 -20.38 17.71 25.21
C ASN A 778 -21.16 17.23 26.45
N GLN A 779 -22.49 17.34 26.39
CA GLN A 779 -23.39 16.91 27.47
C GLN A 779 -23.23 15.41 27.80
N ASP A 780 -22.85 14.57 26.84
CA ASP A 780 -22.64 13.14 27.07
C ASP A 780 -21.38 12.86 27.90
N ASN A 781 -20.33 13.68 27.78
CA ASN A 781 -19.14 13.56 28.62
C ASN A 781 -19.45 13.95 30.07
N VAL A 782 -20.24 15.01 30.26
CA VAL A 782 -20.71 15.44 31.59
C VAL A 782 -21.59 14.36 32.21
N LYS A 783 -22.53 13.82 31.43
CA LYS A 783 -23.39 12.71 31.87
C LYS A 783 -22.57 11.48 32.23
N PHE A 784 -21.62 11.08 31.39
CA PHE A 784 -20.71 9.96 31.67
C PHE A 784 -19.96 10.15 32.99
N LEU A 785 -19.36 11.31 33.23
CA LEU A 785 -18.65 11.59 34.49
C LEU A 785 -19.57 11.49 35.71
N LEU A 786 -20.75 12.10 35.65
CA LEU A 786 -21.72 12.09 36.75
C LEU A 786 -22.30 10.69 36.99
N ASP A 787 -22.59 9.93 35.94
CA ASP A 787 -23.08 8.55 36.03
C ASP A 787 -22.02 7.60 36.66
N HIS A 788 -20.74 7.98 36.62
CA HIS A 788 -19.62 7.26 37.25
C HIS A 788 -19.12 7.91 38.55
N GLY A 789 -19.93 8.76 39.19
CA GLY A 789 -19.66 9.25 40.56
C GLY A 789 -18.77 10.50 40.65
N ALA A 790 -18.71 11.31 39.61
CA ALA A 790 -18.06 12.62 39.69
C ALA A 790 -18.75 13.53 40.72
N ASP A 791 -17.97 14.14 41.61
CA ASP A 791 -18.44 15.08 42.63
C ASP A 791 -18.82 16.41 41.97
N VAL A 792 -20.13 16.58 41.80
CA VAL A 792 -20.75 17.78 41.22
C VAL A 792 -20.44 19.06 42.01
N ASN A 793 -20.09 18.94 43.29
CA ASN A 793 -19.82 20.03 44.22
C ASN A 793 -18.34 20.15 44.60
N ALA A 794 -17.45 19.47 43.86
CA ALA A 794 -16.01 19.54 44.09
C ALA A 794 -15.54 21.01 44.11
N ARG A 795 -14.63 21.34 45.02
CA ARG A 795 -14.06 22.70 45.13
C ARG A 795 -12.63 22.75 44.66
N ASP A 796 -12.32 23.73 43.79
CA ASP A 796 -10.96 24.03 43.38
C ASP A 796 -10.20 24.85 44.44
N LYS A 797 -8.94 25.23 44.15
CA LYS A 797 -8.12 26.02 45.08
C LYS A 797 -8.68 27.42 45.40
N ASN A 798 -9.63 27.93 44.62
CA ASN A 798 -10.32 29.20 44.86
C ASN A 798 -11.71 28.99 45.47
N SER A 799 -11.97 27.80 46.04
CA SER A 799 -13.26 27.40 46.60
C SER A 799 -14.43 27.40 45.61
N GLN A 800 -14.17 27.52 44.29
CA GLN A 800 -15.21 27.55 43.28
C GLN A 800 -15.69 26.13 42.98
N THR A 801 -16.96 25.96 42.59
CA THR A 801 -17.52 24.68 42.12
C THR A 801 -17.58 24.62 40.58
N PRO A 802 -17.74 23.44 39.96
CA PRO A 802 -17.98 23.30 38.52
C PRO A 802 -19.10 24.23 38.02
N LEU A 803 -20.23 24.23 38.73
CA LEU A 803 -21.38 25.06 38.43
C LEU A 803 -21.03 26.55 38.46
N PHE A 804 -20.21 26.99 39.43
CA PHE A 804 -19.73 28.37 39.54
C PHE A 804 -18.95 28.82 38.31
N ARG A 805 -18.06 27.96 37.79
CA ARG A 805 -17.24 28.28 36.64
C ARG A 805 -17.99 28.29 35.30
N MET A 806 -19.18 27.67 35.25
CA MET A 806 -19.99 27.59 34.03
C MET A 806 -20.82 28.83 33.74
N VAL A 807 -21.16 29.65 34.73
CA VAL A 807 -22.03 30.84 34.56
C VAL A 807 -21.57 31.83 33.46
N PRO A 808 -20.27 32.10 33.24
CA PRO A 808 -19.86 32.99 32.15
C PRO A 808 -20.14 32.39 30.76
N TYR A 809 -20.33 31.07 30.65
CA TYR A 809 -20.52 30.35 29.39
C TYR A 809 -22.01 30.01 29.16
N GLN A 810 -22.52 30.17 27.93
CA GLN A 810 -23.97 30.07 27.64
C GLN A 810 -24.51 28.62 27.55
N HIS A 811 -23.91 27.65 28.25
CA HIS A 811 -24.26 26.23 28.17
C HIS A 811 -25.39 25.85 29.14
N ILE A 812 -26.59 26.40 28.90
CA ILE A 812 -27.76 26.23 29.79
C ILE A 812 -28.16 24.76 30.01
N SER A 813 -28.00 23.90 28.99
CA SER A 813 -28.34 22.47 29.08
C SER A 813 -27.44 21.73 30.07
N VAL A 814 -26.15 22.04 30.09
CA VAL A 814 -25.20 21.43 31.02
C VAL A 814 -25.37 21.99 32.44
N ILE A 815 -25.68 23.28 32.57
CA ILE A 815 -26.03 23.89 33.87
C ILE A 815 -27.25 23.19 34.48
N ARG A 816 -28.32 22.99 33.70
CA ARG A 816 -29.50 22.24 34.15
C ARG A 816 -29.14 20.82 34.55
N LEU A 817 -28.33 20.12 33.74
CA LEU A 817 -27.87 18.78 34.06
C LEU A 817 -27.08 18.73 35.39
N LEU A 818 -26.19 19.69 35.67
CA LEU A 818 -25.48 19.73 36.95
C LEU A 818 -26.44 19.96 38.13
N ILE A 819 -27.39 20.87 38.00
CA ILE A 819 -28.37 21.16 39.06
C ILE A 819 -29.29 19.96 39.31
N GLU A 820 -29.79 19.32 38.25
CA GLU A 820 -30.57 18.06 38.32
C GLU A 820 -29.79 16.93 39.01
N ARG A 821 -28.46 16.96 38.94
CA ARG A 821 -27.55 16.00 39.57
C ARG A 821 -27.05 16.45 40.95
N GLY A 822 -27.66 17.48 41.54
CA GLY A 822 -27.44 17.89 42.93
C GLY A 822 -26.36 18.97 43.12
N ALA A 823 -26.05 19.76 42.09
CA ALA A 823 -25.17 20.91 42.24
C ALA A 823 -25.78 21.96 43.19
N ASP A 824 -24.98 22.43 44.15
CA ASP A 824 -25.37 23.48 45.08
C ASP A 824 -25.48 24.83 44.36
N VAL A 825 -26.70 25.40 44.34
CA VAL A 825 -27.01 26.67 43.68
C VAL A 825 -26.69 27.89 44.54
N GLU A 826 -26.47 27.70 45.85
CA GLU A 826 -26.17 28.76 46.83
C GLU A 826 -24.66 28.92 47.09
N VAL A 827 -23.83 28.38 46.20
CA VAL A 827 -22.37 28.54 46.25
C VAL A 827 -21.96 30.00 46.14
N LYS A 828 -20.90 30.34 46.87
CA LYS A 828 -20.31 31.68 46.91
C LYS A 828 -18.81 31.64 46.65
N ASP A 829 -18.30 32.68 45.98
CA ASP A 829 -16.86 32.89 45.84
C ASP A 829 -16.22 33.43 47.14
N ASP A 830 -14.90 33.60 47.13
CA ASP A 830 -14.12 34.13 48.25
C ASP A 830 -14.49 35.59 48.63
N LYS A 831 -15.35 36.26 47.84
CA LYS A 831 -15.88 37.61 48.11
C LYS A 831 -17.35 37.57 48.58
N GLY A 832 -17.86 36.37 48.86
CA GLY A 832 -19.25 36.14 49.25
C GLY A 832 -20.26 36.36 48.14
N THR A 833 -19.84 36.45 46.89
CA THR A 833 -20.74 36.65 45.73
C THR A 833 -21.42 35.33 45.40
N THR A 834 -22.75 35.31 45.41
CA THR A 834 -23.51 34.09 45.08
C THR A 834 -23.55 33.83 43.59
N LEU A 835 -23.85 32.60 43.22
CA LEU A 835 -24.01 32.18 41.83
C LEU A 835 -25.07 33.01 41.08
N LEU A 836 -26.21 33.29 41.73
CA LEU A 836 -27.28 34.12 41.18
C LEU A 836 -26.80 35.55 40.91
N GLN A 837 -26.06 36.14 41.85
CA GLN A 837 -25.47 37.48 41.65
C GLN A 837 -24.48 37.49 40.49
N TRP A 838 -23.67 36.43 40.34
CA TRP A 838 -22.75 36.28 39.22
C TRP A 838 -23.48 36.19 37.87
N ALA A 839 -24.60 35.47 37.82
CA ALA A 839 -25.46 35.42 36.63
C ALA A 839 -26.08 36.79 36.28
N VAL A 840 -26.46 37.57 37.30
CA VAL A 840 -26.98 38.95 37.12
C VAL A 840 -25.90 39.91 36.63
N LEU A 841 -24.69 39.85 37.20
CA LEU A 841 -23.54 40.65 36.78
C LEU A 841 -23.15 40.38 35.32
N ASN A 842 -23.28 39.12 34.87
CA ASN A 842 -22.98 38.71 33.49
C ASN A 842 -24.21 38.74 32.55
N ARG A 843 -25.36 39.26 33.01
CA ARG A 843 -26.62 39.38 32.24
C ARG A 843 -27.11 38.05 31.64
N ARG A 844 -26.95 36.95 32.39
CA ARG A 844 -27.33 35.59 31.97
C ARG A 844 -28.72 35.21 32.47
N VAL A 845 -29.76 35.82 31.87
CA VAL A 845 -31.18 35.65 32.28
C VAL A 845 -31.59 34.18 32.38
N GLY A 846 -31.29 33.35 31.37
CA GLY A 846 -31.68 31.94 31.40
C GLY A 846 -31.00 31.13 32.51
N ILE A 847 -29.75 31.47 32.87
CA ILE A 847 -29.04 30.83 33.98
C ILE A 847 -29.65 31.28 35.30
N ALA A 848 -29.90 32.57 35.47
CA ALA A 848 -30.57 33.09 36.67
C ALA A 848 -31.97 32.49 36.85
N GLU A 849 -32.73 32.29 35.77
CA GLU A 849 -34.02 31.59 35.82
C GLU A 849 -33.86 30.15 36.31
N ALA A 850 -32.90 29.40 35.77
CA ALA A 850 -32.63 28.04 36.22
C ALA A 850 -32.23 28.00 37.71
N LEU A 851 -31.38 28.92 38.16
CA LEU A 851 -30.99 29.00 39.57
C LEU A 851 -32.18 29.28 40.50
N LEU A 852 -33.03 30.24 40.14
CA LEU A 852 -34.24 30.58 40.90
C LEU A 852 -35.24 29.42 40.95
N GLN A 853 -35.45 28.73 39.81
CA GLN A 853 -36.29 27.53 39.74
C GLN A 853 -35.83 26.42 40.68
N HIS A 854 -34.53 26.35 40.95
CA HIS A 854 -33.92 25.35 41.81
C HIS A 854 -33.57 25.88 43.22
N GLY A 855 -34.22 26.97 43.64
CA GLY A 855 -34.23 27.42 45.04
C GLY A 855 -33.16 28.44 45.43
N ALA A 856 -32.53 29.11 44.45
CA ALA A 856 -31.62 30.21 44.76
C ALA A 856 -32.37 31.39 45.42
N ASP A 857 -31.81 31.96 46.49
CA ASP A 857 -32.44 33.06 47.24
C ASP A 857 -32.26 34.41 46.49
N PRO A 858 -33.34 35.01 45.97
CA PRO A 858 -33.28 36.26 45.22
C PRO A 858 -32.90 37.48 46.06
N ASN A 859 -32.91 37.37 47.40
CA ASN A 859 -32.58 38.44 48.34
C ASN A 859 -31.23 38.24 49.04
N ARG A 860 -30.48 37.18 48.72
CA ARG A 860 -29.21 36.89 49.37
C ARG A 860 -28.21 38.03 49.21
N ARG A 861 -27.66 38.52 50.32
CA ARG A 861 -26.63 39.58 50.34
C ARG A 861 -25.22 38.98 50.25
N ASN A 862 -24.35 39.58 49.44
CA ASN A 862 -22.91 39.26 49.47
C ASN A 862 -22.19 39.93 50.66
N ASP A 863 -20.88 39.76 50.78
CA ASP A 863 -20.08 40.30 51.89
C ASP A 863 -20.06 41.85 51.94
N LYS A 864 -20.47 42.51 50.85
CA LYS A 864 -20.68 43.96 50.77
C LYS A 864 -22.13 44.39 51.03
N GLY A 865 -23.00 43.47 51.43
CA GLY A 865 -24.41 43.72 51.71
C GLY A 865 -25.30 43.85 50.46
N MET A 866 -24.77 43.62 49.25
CA MET A 866 -25.50 43.86 47.99
C MET A 866 -26.39 42.67 47.63
N THR A 867 -27.63 42.92 47.22
CA THR A 867 -28.57 41.91 46.68
C THR A 867 -28.42 41.74 45.15
N PRO A 868 -28.89 40.64 44.55
CA PRO A 868 -28.93 40.49 43.09
C PRO A 868 -29.64 41.66 42.39
N LEU A 869 -30.76 42.14 42.95
CA LEU A 869 -31.52 43.26 42.38
C LEU A 869 -30.73 44.59 42.42
N TYR A 870 -29.99 44.84 43.50
CA TYR A 870 -29.09 46.00 43.61
C TYR A 870 -27.99 45.96 42.53
N LEU A 871 -27.33 44.80 42.37
CA LEU A 871 -26.28 44.60 41.36
C LEU A 871 -26.78 44.73 39.92
N ASN A 872 -28.05 44.41 39.66
CA ASN A 872 -28.66 44.63 38.35
C ASN A 872 -28.69 46.13 38.00
N GLY A 873 -28.99 46.98 38.98
CA GLY A 873 -29.16 48.44 38.83
C GLY A 873 -27.87 49.27 38.87
N THR A 874 -26.79 48.79 39.51
CA THR A 874 -25.51 49.53 39.60
C THR A 874 -24.61 49.42 38.37
N MET A 875 -24.97 48.57 37.41
CA MET A 875 -24.25 48.41 36.14
C MET A 875 -24.82 49.41 35.13
N GLY A 876 -24.18 50.58 35.00
CA GLY A 876 -24.59 51.69 34.14
C GLY A 876 -24.50 51.42 32.62
N PRO A 877 -24.90 52.40 31.77
CA PRO A 877 -25.11 52.22 30.32
C PRO A 877 -23.86 52.08 29.43
N ASP A 878 -22.64 51.99 29.97
CA ASP A 878 -21.43 52.34 29.21
C ASP A 878 -20.81 51.23 28.32
N ASP A 879 -21.37 50.03 28.25
CA ASP A 879 -20.85 48.96 27.38
C ASP A 879 -21.68 48.76 26.09
N GLY A 880 -21.96 49.83 25.34
CA GLY A 880 -22.15 49.89 23.87
C GLY A 880 -23.09 48.94 23.10
N PHE A 881 -23.73 47.93 23.68
CA PHE A 881 -24.52 46.91 22.95
C PHE A 881 -25.87 46.65 23.64
N SER A 882 -26.95 47.23 23.09
CA SER A 882 -28.38 46.88 23.36
C SER A 882 -28.70 46.44 24.80
N ILE A 883 -28.52 47.35 25.77
CA ILE A 883 -28.44 47.02 27.21
C ILE A 883 -29.80 47.11 27.94
N GLY A 884 -30.78 47.89 27.45
CA GLY A 884 -32.02 48.16 28.18
C GLY A 884 -32.97 46.96 28.35
N ALA A 885 -33.13 46.14 27.32
CA ALA A 885 -34.11 45.06 27.35
C ALA A 885 -33.73 43.91 28.31
N ARG A 886 -32.44 43.50 28.32
CA ARG A 886 -31.99 42.38 29.17
C ARG A 886 -31.91 42.74 30.65
N ALA A 887 -31.57 43.98 30.98
CA ALA A 887 -31.57 44.46 32.37
C ALA A 887 -33.01 44.56 32.92
N SER A 888 -33.97 45.00 32.09
CA SER A 888 -35.41 45.00 32.44
C SER A 888 -35.93 43.59 32.68
N VAL A 889 -35.66 42.66 31.74
CA VAL A 889 -36.08 41.26 31.87
C VAL A 889 -35.44 40.59 33.08
N MET A 890 -34.17 40.91 33.39
CA MET A 890 -33.50 40.39 34.58
C MET A 890 -34.13 40.93 35.87
N ALA A 891 -34.48 42.22 35.92
CA ALA A 891 -35.19 42.81 37.06
C ALA A 891 -36.57 42.18 37.26
N GLU A 892 -37.36 42.07 36.18
CA GLU A 892 -38.68 41.43 36.19
C GLU A 892 -38.59 39.99 36.69
N LEU A 893 -37.59 39.23 36.24
CA LEU A 893 -37.36 37.86 36.71
C LEU A 893 -37.05 37.83 38.21
N LEU A 894 -36.12 38.65 38.69
CA LEU A 894 -35.77 38.69 40.12
C LEU A 894 -36.99 39.08 40.97
N ILE A 895 -37.75 40.09 40.55
CA ILE A 895 -38.97 40.54 41.25
C ILE A 895 -40.04 39.44 41.25
N LYS A 896 -40.24 38.76 40.12
CA LYS A 896 -41.19 37.63 40.01
C LYS A 896 -40.91 36.54 41.03
N TRP A 897 -39.63 36.29 41.32
CA TRP A 897 -39.21 35.30 42.31
C TRP A 897 -39.09 35.84 43.74
N GLY A 898 -39.45 37.11 43.98
CA GLY A 898 -39.53 37.70 45.32
C GLY A 898 -38.36 38.59 45.73
N ALA A 899 -37.54 39.08 44.78
CA ALA A 899 -36.52 40.07 45.08
C ALA A 899 -37.16 41.40 45.50
N THR A 900 -36.71 41.95 46.63
CA THR A 900 -37.17 43.23 47.17
C THR A 900 -36.10 44.31 47.03
N SER A 901 -36.51 45.56 46.85
CA SER A 901 -35.60 46.72 46.73
C SER A 901 -35.12 47.27 48.08
N GLU A 902 -35.26 46.51 49.17
CA GLU A 902 -34.97 46.98 50.52
C GLU A 902 -33.46 47.21 50.72
N ALA A 903 -33.04 48.42 50.38
CA ALA A 903 -31.90 49.11 50.96
C ALA A 903 -32.21 49.37 52.44
N GLY A 904 -31.88 48.37 53.27
CA GLY A 904 -31.61 48.58 54.69
C GLY A 904 -30.14 48.78 54.88
#